data_AF-A0A9D1HSE9-F1
#
_entry.id   AF-A0A9D1HSE9-F1
#
_cell.length_a   1.000
_cell.length_b   1.000
_cell.length_c   1.000
_cell.angle_alpha   90.00
_cell.angle_beta   90.00
_cell.angle_gamma   90.00
#
_symmetry.space_group_name_H-M   'P 1'
#
loop_
_entity.id
_entity.type
_entity.pdbx_description
1 polymer ?
#
loop_
_entity_poly.entity_id
_entity_poly.type
_entity_poly.pdbx_seq_one_letter_code
_entity_poly.pdbx_strand_id
1 'polypeptide(L)'
;MSRFLTIRNLSVIALAVLLVLCALMPAAFCGTAYAAEFSADAVTATTYGDYDTDSLWYFAEDELNVAALRTFVSTKVIPVLEANSYDDPVVIAVVDTGLDLTNSVFSGLLLTDEDGRIMGYNSYYDSKNDSSMLGDIDDETEDKHGTKVASVIAMLIRELGLEDYIRIYPVKASYPSGSSDGGVNNFDRTTVRLAISNAAETGADVINLSLCSTTDSASTWANDTQLQNVIASAATQATIVAAAGNNSRASTSTKFYPAAYDGIIGVMASAEGGTYHTTTNYGSAYDVFAPGENILVSGADASYELTSGTSMAAPIVSFAAALLKLTLTAEELAGGEAVPRNTVVTRLITHFFEDDASVPVSGDEYKKLDILKLVSKDILNMDDAWLPVTGISVSATRGGSAVTSGGSMTVQTIRETGSGRSYLDFTASLTPVGDTDPALEDTIVWELVEYTEDSSGEESEASVTQIGSGASCGYLFSRAGDFGVRASITTSSDTYTAEFRVTVAQAAWNGANAFIVTSDYISSDAYVNGTGGSIENGVTLYGTGNSVTLTVTTIEDVAYEAINWYVNGEIAWTGATFTFEPSGVPGKDYTVTAQVILSDTDKPFVRGAFTVHHKSWAAHPLFAILWTALGVGVCAGAAVLIVRAKKKKAAAAAAEAEKDILLPAEEEKKSPIRKK
;
A
#
# COMPACT_ATOMS: atom_id res chain seq x y z
N MET A 1 -67.83 54.98 -20.26
CA MET A 1 -67.11 55.55 -21.42
C MET A 1 -65.60 55.57 -21.14
N SER A 2 -64.85 54.49 -20.92
CA SER A 2 -64.91 53.07 -21.33
C SER A 2 -64.70 52.79 -22.83
N ARG A 3 -63.87 53.59 -23.51
CA ARG A 3 -63.22 53.18 -24.78
C ARG A 3 -61.97 53.98 -25.20
N PHE A 4 -61.32 54.72 -24.30
CA PHE A 4 -60.13 55.53 -24.63
C PHE A 4 -58.88 55.26 -23.76
N LEU A 5 -58.92 54.28 -22.85
CA LEU A 5 -57.80 53.95 -21.96
C LEU A 5 -57.11 52.60 -22.24
N THR A 6 -57.41 51.95 -23.36
CA THR A 6 -56.85 50.62 -23.69
C THR A 6 -55.77 50.66 -24.78
N ILE A 7 -55.47 51.84 -25.34
CA ILE A 7 -54.51 51.97 -26.47
C ILE A 7 -53.14 52.55 -26.02
N ARG A 8 -53.02 53.19 -24.84
CA ARG A 8 -51.73 53.74 -24.38
C ARG A 8 -50.83 52.78 -23.58
N ASN A 9 -51.36 51.66 -23.06
CA ASN A 9 -50.55 50.68 -22.32
C ASN A 9 -50.11 49.48 -23.19
N LEU A 10 -50.78 49.22 -24.32
CA LEU A 10 -50.31 48.21 -25.28
C LEU A 10 -49.01 48.64 -25.94
N SER A 11 -48.82 49.94 -26.20
CA SER A 11 -47.62 50.46 -26.85
C SER A 11 -46.38 50.41 -25.95
N VAL A 12 -46.53 50.58 -24.64
CA VAL A 12 -45.38 50.54 -23.70
C VAL A 12 -44.98 49.10 -23.39
N ILE A 13 -45.94 48.19 -23.25
CA ILE A 13 -45.65 46.76 -23.08
C ILE A 13 -45.10 46.17 -24.38
N ALA A 14 -45.65 46.56 -25.55
CA ALA A 14 -45.09 46.14 -26.84
C ALA A 14 -43.68 46.70 -27.06
N LEU A 15 -43.39 47.94 -26.67
CA LEU A 15 -42.05 48.52 -26.78
C LEU A 15 -41.07 47.90 -25.78
N ALA A 16 -41.51 47.55 -24.58
CA ALA A 16 -40.69 46.83 -23.59
C ALA A 16 -40.40 45.39 -24.04
N VAL A 17 -41.39 44.69 -24.61
CA VAL A 17 -41.21 43.34 -25.19
C VAL A 17 -40.32 43.41 -26.43
N LEU A 18 -40.45 44.46 -27.26
CA LEU A 18 -39.58 44.68 -28.42
C LEU A 18 -38.15 45.02 -28.00
N LEU A 19 -37.94 45.81 -26.93
CA LEU A 19 -36.62 46.11 -26.38
C LEU A 19 -35.98 44.88 -25.72
N VAL A 20 -36.76 44.03 -25.04
CA VAL A 20 -36.28 42.75 -24.51
C VAL A 20 -35.96 41.77 -25.66
N LEU A 21 -36.77 41.72 -26.72
CA LEU A 21 -36.48 40.91 -27.91
C LEU A 21 -35.27 41.43 -28.70
N CYS A 22 -35.07 42.75 -28.80
CA CYS A 22 -33.89 43.35 -29.43
C CYS A 22 -32.62 43.27 -28.58
N ALA A 23 -32.74 43.17 -27.25
CA ALA A 23 -31.61 42.90 -26.34
C ALA A 23 -31.26 41.40 -26.23
N LEU A 24 -32.20 40.50 -26.60
CA LEU A 24 -31.96 39.06 -26.70
C LEU A 24 -31.48 38.61 -28.09
N MET A 25 -31.56 39.47 -29.12
CA MET A 25 -31.05 39.18 -30.47
C MET A 25 -29.51 39.17 -30.62
N PRO A 26 -28.69 39.82 -29.76
CA PRO A 26 -27.25 39.58 -29.74
C PRO A 26 -26.85 38.33 -28.93
N ALA A 27 -27.74 37.76 -28.09
CA ALA A 27 -27.48 36.54 -27.33
C ALA A 27 -27.92 35.25 -28.07
N ALA A 28 -28.76 35.38 -29.11
CA ALA A 28 -29.14 34.29 -30.01
C ALA A 28 -28.38 34.31 -31.36
N PHE A 29 -27.40 35.21 -31.52
CA PHE A 29 -26.50 35.27 -32.69
C PHE A 29 -25.02 35.13 -32.32
N CYS A 30 -24.72 34.72 -31.08
CA CYS A 30 -23.37 34.34 -30.63
C CYS A 30 -23.26 32.83 -30.30
N GLY A 31 -24.24 32.03 -30.72
CA GLY A 31 -24.30 30.58 -30.45
C GLY A 31 -24.52 29.69 -31.68
N THR A 32 -24.49 30.24 -32.90
CA THR A 32 -24.63 29.47 -34.16
C THR A 32 -23.72 30.00 -35.27
N ALA A 33 -22.49 30.35 -34.91
CA ALA A 33 -21.40 30.62 -35.85
C ALA A 33 -20.13 29.87 -35.42
N TYR A 34 -20.30 28.59 -35.05
CA TYR A 34 -19.24 27.58 -35.04
C TYR A 34 -19.82 26.25 -35.56
N ALA A 35 -20.55 26.35 -36.67
CA ALA A 35 -20.64 25.29 -37.63
C ALA A 35 -20.03 25.86 -38.91
N ALA A 36 -18.72 26.12 -38.88
CA ALA A 36 -17.97 25.91 -40.09
C ALA A 36 -18.23 24.43 -40.40
N GLU A 37 -19.03 24.17 -41.43
CA GLU A 37 -18.88 22.97 -42.22
C GLU A 37 -17.41 22.98 -42.68
N PHE A 38 -16.52 22.51 -41.81
CA PHE A 38 -15.32 21.85 -42.28
C PHE A 38 -15.88 20.67 -43.04
N SER A 39 -15.92 20.81 -44.37
CA SER A 39 -15.72 19.64 -45.20
C SER A 39 -14.56 18.91 -44.58
N ALA A 40 -14.80 17.71 -44.04
CA ALA A 40 -13.74 16.76 -43.83
C ALA A 40 -13.07 16.66 -45.21
N ASP A 41 -11.97 17.40 -45.38
CA ASP A 41 -11.05 17.13 -46.47
C ASP A 41 -10.75 15.65 -46.29
N ALA A 42 -11.16 14.87 -47.29
CA ALA A 42 -10.97 13.44 -47.29
C ALA A 42 -9.49 13.20 -46.99
N VAL A 43 -9.21 12.72 -45.78
CA VAL A 43 -7.84 12.47 -45.36
C VAL A 43 -7.32 11.43 -46.32
N THR A 44 -6.39 11.84 -47.17
CA THR A 44 -5.72 10.93 -48.10
C THR A 44 -4.98 9.91 -47.25
N ALA A 45 -5.27 8.62 -47.46
CA ALA A 45 -4.57 7.54 -46.81
C ALA A 45 -3.05 7.74 -46.92
N THR A 46 -2.36 7.69 -45.78
CA THR A 46 -0.90 7.79 -45.76
C THR A 46 -0.33 6.45 -46.24
N THR A 47 0.71 6.50 -47.06
CA THR A 47 1.42 5.29 -47.50
C THR A 47 2.80 5.23 -46.86
N TYR A 48 3.14 4.07 -46.30
CA TYR A 48 4.47 3.79 -45.77
C TYR A 48 5.10 2.66 -46.59
N GLY A 49 6.02 3.02 -47.48
CA GLY A 49 6.48 2.10 -48.52
C GLY A 49 5.34 1.68 -49.44
N ASP A 50 5.10 0.38 -49.56
CA ASP A 50 4.01 -0.19 -50.38
C ASP A 50 2.71 -0.42 -49.58
N TYR A 51 2.67 -0.03 -48.30
CA TYR A 51 1.53 -0.28 -47.40
C TYR A 51 0.63 0.94 -47.32
N ASP A 52 -0.66 0.71 -47.59
CA ASP A 52 -1.73 1.68 -47.35
C ASP A 52 -2.19 1.59 -45.89
N THR A 53 -2.13 2.70 -45.15
CA THR A 53 -2.51 2.75 -43.74
C THR A 53 -3.97 2.37 -43.51
N ASP A 54 -4.87 2.66 -44.46
CA ASP A 54 -6.29 2.30 -44.34
C ASP A 54 -6.52 0.78 -44.45
N SER A 55 -5.52 0.03 -44.92
CA SER A 55 -5.57 -1.43 -45.03
C SER A 55 -5.01 -2.16 -43.80
N LEU A 56 -4.44 -1.43 -42.85
CA LEU A 56 -3.89 -2.02 -41.63
C LEU A 56 -5.03 -2.36 -40.66
N TRP A 57 -5.17 -3.64 -40.32
CA TRP A 57 -6.29 -4.13 -39.49
C TRP A 57 -6.42 -3.34 -38.18
N TYR A 58 -5.30 -3.03 -37.54
CA TYR A 58 -5.26 -2.34 -36.25
C TYR A 58 -5.63 -0.84 -36.35
N PHE A 59 -5.72 -0.27 -37.55
CA PHE A 59 -6.22 1.09 -37.76
C PHE A 59 -7.74 1.16 -37.94
N ALA A 60 -8.41 0.02 -38.10
CA ALA A 60 -9.85 -0.09 -38.30
C ALA A 60 -10.67 0.46 -37.12
N GLU A 61 -11.96 0.69 -37.37
CA GLU A 61 -12.92 1.31 -36.45
C GLU A 61 -13.12 0.51 -35.14
N ASP A 62 -13.02 -0.82 -35.21
CA ASP A 62 -13.15 -1.77 -34.08
C ASP A 62 -11.82 -2.11 -33.39
N GLU A 63 -10.74 -1.47 -33.83
CA GLU A 63 -9.39 -1.58 -33.27
C GLU A 63 -8.95 -0.25 -32.66
N LEU A 64 -7.91 0.41 -33.18
CA LEU A 64 -7.47 1.71 -32.65
C LEU A 64 -8.31 2.89 -33.15
N ASN A 65 -9.08 2.70 -34.23
CA ASN A 65 -9.89 3.73 -34.87
C ASN A 65 -9.10 5.02 -35.17
N VAL A 66 -8.00 4.87 -35.91
CA VAL A 66 -7.06 5.97 -36.19
C VAL A 66 -7.74 7.12 -36.93
N ALA A 67 -8.73 6.82 -37.79
CA ALA A 67 -9.50 7.85 -38.49
C ALA A 67 -10.29 8.76 -37.51
N ALA A 68 -10.95 8.17 -36.50
CA ALA A 68 -11.66 8.95 -35.48
C ALA A 68 -10.68 9.67 -34.54
N LEU A 69 -9.58 9.03 -34.15
CA LEU A 69 -8.51 9.67 -33.37
C LEU A 69 -7.95 10.90 -34.08
N ARG A 70 -7.67 10.80 -35.38
CA ARG A 70 -7.18 11.93 -36.20
C ARG A 70 -8.17 13.08 -36.20
N THR A 71 -9.46 12.77 -36.32
CA THR A 71 -10.53 13.77 -36.24
C THR A 71 -10.59 14.40 -34.85
N PHE A 72 -10.51 13.61 -33.78
CA PHE A 72 -10.52 14.11 -32.41
C PHE A 72 -9.32 15.04 -32.15
N VAL A 73 -8.10 14.58 -32.44
CA VAL A 73 -6.87 15.33 -32.20
C VAL A 73 -6.84 16.66 -32.97
N SER A 74 -7.14 16.63 -34.27
CA SER A 74 -7.13 17.83 -35.12
C SER A 74 -8.22 18.85 -34.75
N THR A 75 -9.33 18.41 -34.16
CA THR A 75 -10.47 19.30 -33.84
C THR A 75 -10.54 19.73 -32.38
N LYS A 76 -9.96 18.96 -31.46
CA LYS A 76 -10.07 19.17 -30.01
C LYS A 76 -8.75 19.44 -29.31
N VAL A 77 -7.66 18.82 -29.75
CA VAL A 77 -6.37 18.88 -29.04
C VAL A 77 -5.47 19.96 -29.65
N ILE A 78 -5.09 19.79 -30.91
CA ILE A 78 -4.14 20.69 -31.60
C ILE A 78 -4.57 22.16 -31.54
N PRO A 79 -5.83 22.54 -31.83
CA PRO A 79 -6.22 23.95 -31.82
C PRO A 79 -6.02 24.63 -30.46
N VAL A 80 -6.16 23.88 -29.36
CA VAL A 80 -5.96 24.41 -28.01
C VAL A 80 -4.47 24.58 -27.70
N LEU A 81 -3.64 23.60 -28.07
CA LEU A 81 -2.19 23.68 -27.91
C LEU A 81 -1.61 24.86 -28.72
N GLU A 82 -2.05 25.02 -29.97
CA GLU A 82 -1.65 26.14 -30.84
C GLU A 82 -2.08 27.49 -30.27
N ALA A 83 -3.34 27.63 -29.84
CA ALA A 83 -3.88 28.87 -29.29
C ALA A 83 -3.13 29.33 -28.04
N ASN A 84 -2.55 28.40 -27.29
CA ASN A 84 -1.80 28.67 -26.07
C ASN A 84 -0.28 28.65 -26.27
N SER A 85 0.22 28.49 -27.51
CA SER A 85 1.65 28.46 -27.82
C SER A 85 2.43 27.42 -27.01
N TYR A 86 1.85 26.22 -26.84
CA TYR A 86 2.49 25.12 -26.13
C TYR A 86 3.78 24.69 -26.84
N ASP A 87 4.91 24.78 -26.14
CA ASP A 87 6.25 24.60 -26.69
C ASP A 87 7.08 23.50 -26.00
N ASP A 88 6.55 22.88 -24.94
CA ASP A 88 7.21 21.81 -24.18
C ASP A 88 6.71 20.44 -24.66
N PRO A 89 7.40 19.74 -25.58
CA PRO A 89 6.86 18.52 -26.18
C PRO A 89 6.78 17.37 -25.17
N VAL A 90 5.75 16.52 -25.31
CA VAL A 90 5.70 15.25 -24.58
C VAL A 90 6.80 14.32 -25.08
N VAL A 91 7.61 13.79 -24.17
CA VAL A 91 8.78 12.97 -24.49
C VAL A 91 8.51 11.49 -24.21
N ILE A 92 8.67 10.66 -25.25
CA ILE A 92 8.63 9.20 -25.15
C ILE A 92 10.05 8.65 -25.23
N ALA A 93 10.59 8.16 -24.11
CA ALA A 93 11.85 7.43 -24.10
C ALA A 93 11.67 6.01 -24.64
N VAL A 94 12.46 5.62 -25.63
CA VAL A 94 12.49 4.27 -26.18
C VAL A 94 13.77 3.58 -25.72
N VAL A 95 13.63 2.70 -24.74
CA VAL A 95 14.74 1.92 -24.17
C VAL A 95 14.85 0.59 -24.90
N ASP A 96 15.82 0.47 -25.80
CA ASP A 96 15.93 -0.66 -26.72
C ASP A 96 17.37 -0.82 -27.30
N THR A 97 17.53 -1.33 -28.52
CA THR A 97 18.83 -1.58 -29.19
C THR A 97 19.52 -0.35 -29.76
N GLY A 98 18.90 0.83 -29.64
CA GLY A 98 19.30 2.07 -30.32
C GLY A 98 18.34 2.41 -31.46
N LEU A 99 18.68 3.42 -32.26
CA LEU A 99 17.93 3.80 -33.47
C LEU A 99 18.85 3.93 -34.69
N ASP A 100 18.37 3.50 -35.85
CA ASP A 100 18.92 3.92 -37.15
C ASP A 100 18.52 5.38 -37.40
N LEU A 101 19.44 6.29 -37.08
CA LEU A 101 19.23 7.74 -37.20
C LEU A 101 19.10 8.21 -38.67
N THR A 102 19.43 7.35 -39.64
CA THR A 102 19.25 7.66 -41.06
C THR A 102 17.85 7.36 -41.57
N ASN A 103 17.04 6.68 -40.77
CA ASN A 103 15.68 6.33 -41.14
C ASN A 103 14.77 7.58 -41.15
N SER A 104 14.25 7.90 -42.34
CA SER A 104 13.44 9.10 -42.57
C SER A 104 12.14 9.17 -41.76
N VAL A 105 11.63 8.04 -41.24
CA VAL A 105 10.42 8.03 -40.40
C VAL A 105 10.61 8.90 -39.15
N PHE A 106 11.84 9.05 -38.64
CA PHE A 106 12.17 9.84 -37.47
C PHE A 106 12.49 11.32 -37.76
N SER A 107 12.45 11.74 -39.02
CA SER A 107 12.80 13.12 -39.40
C SER A 107 11.94 14.14 -38.64
N GLY A 108 12.59 14.98 -37.82
CA GLY A 108 11.93 16.00 -36.99
C GLY A 108 11.27 15.49 -35.71
N LEU A 109 11.35 14.18 -35.41
CA LEU A 109 10.66 13.57 -34.26
C LEU A 109 11.57 13.26 -33.07
N LEU A 110 12.89 13.29 -33.24
CA LEU A 110 13.81 12.98 -32.16
C LEU A 110 13.98 14.20 -31.24
N LEU A 111 14.08 13.95 -29.94
CA LEU A 111 14.37 14.98 -28.95
C LEU A 111 15.74 15.61 -29.25
N THR A 112 15.82 16.94 -29.21
CA THR A 112 17.07 17.67 -29.44
C THR A 112 17.38 18.63 -28.31
N ASP A 113 18.67 18.89 -28.10
CA ASP A 113 19.12 19.94 -27.19
C ASP A 113 18.88 21.35 -27.78
N GLU A 114 19.22 22.38 -27.01
CA GLU A 114 19.07 23.79 -27.42
C GLU A 114 19.86 24.15 -28.70
N ASP A 115 20.90 23.38 -29.03
CA ASP A 115 21.73 23.55 -30.23
C ASP A 115 21.20 22.73 -31.42
N GLY A 116 20.08 22.01 -31.26
CA GLY A 116 19.47 21.16 -32.28
C GLY A 116 20.18 19.81 -32.48
N ARG A 117 21.02 19.37 -31.53
CA ARG A 117 21.63 18.03 -31.59
C ARG A 117 20.68 17.01 -31.01
N ILE A 118 20.58 15.86 -31.68
CA ILE A 118 19.80 14.73 -31.18
C ILE A 118 20.33 14.32 -29.80
N MET A 119 19.43 14.32 -28.83
CA MET A 119 19.69 13.81 -27.49
C MET A 119 19.50 12.30 -27.48
N GLY A 120 20.30 11.61 -26.66
CA GLY A 120 20.17 10.18 -26.45
C GLY A 120 21.18 9.68 -25.43
N TYR A 121 20.97 8.45 -24.98
CA TYR A 121 21.79 7.86 -23.93
C TYR A 121 22.06 6.37 -24.16
N ASN A 122 23.29 5.95 -23.89
CA ASN A 122 23.72 4.56 -23.96
C ASN A 122 24.03 4.03 -22.55
N SER A 123 23.06 3.32 -21.99
CA SER A 123 23.15 2.73 -20.64
C SER A 123 24.12 1.56 -20.56
N TYR A 124 24.43 0.89 -21.68
CA TYR A 124 25.46 -0.15 -21.69
C TYR A 124 26.83 0.45 -21.41
N TYR A 125 27.22 1.51 -22.12
CA TYR A 125 28.52 2.15 -21.90
C TYR A 125 28.60 2.85 -20.54
N ASP A 126 27.51 3.40 -20.02
CA ASP A 126 27.47 3.90 -18.64
C ASP A 126 27.70 2.77 -17.62
N SER A 127 27.09 1.59 -17.83
CA SER A 127 27.36 0.43 -16.97
C SER A 127 28.84 0.00 -16.94
N LYS A 128 29.63 0.40 -17.95
CA LYS A 128 31.07 0.19 -18.05
C LYS A 128 31.91 1.39 -17.59
N ASN A 129 31.27 2.48 -17.16
CA ASN A 129 31.86 3.77 -16.82
C ASN A 129 32.62 4.41 -18.00
N ASP A 130 32.15 4.20 -19.24
CA ASP A 130 32.70 4.83 -20.44
C ASP A 130 31.89 6.06 -20.84
N SER A 131 32.25 7.19 -20.22
CA SER A 131 31.58 8.48 -20.48
C SER A 131 31.74 8.99 -21.92
N SER A 132 32.71 8.47 -22.70
CA SER A 132 32.96 8.93 -24.07
C SER A 132 31.94 8.40 -25.08
N MET A 133 31.22 7.34 -24.72
CA MET A 133 30.29 6.63 -25.59
C MET A 133 28.82 6.75 -25.13
N LEU A 134 28.51 7.63 -24.19
CA LEU A 134 27.14 7.80 -23.69
C LEU A 134 26.17 8.30 -24.77
N GLY A 135 26.66 9.07 -25.74
CA GLY A 135 25.85 9.55 -26.87
C GLY A 135 25.77 8.57 -28.04
N ASP A 136 26.39 7.38 -27.96
CA ASP A 136 26.33 6.38 -29.02
C ASP A 136 25.00 5.61 -28.97
N ILE A 137 24.02 6.14 -29.70
CA ILE A 137 22.65 5.61 -29.75
C ILE A 137 22.34 4.89 -31.07
N ASP A 138 23.33 4.69 -31.94
CA ASP A 138 23.10 4.05 -33.23
C ASP A 138 22.71 2.59 -33.03
N ASP A 139 21.63 2.17 -33.68
CA ASP A 139 21.26 0.77 -33.71
C ASP A 139 22.19 0.06 -34.68
N GLU A 140 23.19 -0.64 -34.16
CA GLU A 140 24.17 -1.38 -34.97
C GLU A 140 23.77 -2.85 -35.17
N THR A 141 22.62 -3.26 -34.65
CA THR A 141 22.14 -4.63 -34.73
C THR A 141 21.65 -4.96 -36.14
N GLU A 142 21.64 -6.23 -36.52
CA GLU A 142 21.09 -6.66 -37.81
C GLU A 142 19.55 -6.54 -37.83
N ASP A 143 18.88 -6.79 -36.69
CA ASP A 143 17.43 -6.74 -36.59
C ASP A 143 16.87 -5.31 -36.50
N LYS A 144 17.66 -4.35 -36.01
CA LYS A 144 17.25 -2.97 -35.76
C LYS A 144 15.99 -2.89 -34.87
N HIS A 145 15.95 -3.68 -33.79
CA HIS A 145 14.74 -3.87 -32.99
C HIS A 145 14.18 -2.54 -32.45
N GLY A 146 15.04 -1.70 -31.86
CA GLY A 146 14.69 -0.38 -31.34
C GLY A 146 14.18 0.57 -32.42
N THR A 147 14.75 0.49 -33.63
CA THR A 147 14.26 1.21 -34.81
C THR A 147 12.83 0.78 -35.15
N LYS A 148 12.55 -0.53 -35.19
CA LYS A 148 11.21 -1.07 -35.44
C LYS A 148 10.22 -0.61 -34.37
N VAL A 149 10.57 -0.70 -33.10
CA VAL A 149 9.75 -0.27 -31.97
C VAL A 149 9.43 1.22 -32.04
N ALA A 150 10.44 2.07 -32.18
CA ALA A 150 10.23 3.52 -32.26
C ALA A 150 9.47 3.93 -33.52
N SER A 151 9.59 3.18 -34.62
CA SER A 151 8.86 3.48 -35.85
C SER A 151 7.34 3.36 -35.68
N VAL A 152 6.85 2.47 -34.81
CA VAL A 152 5.42 2.37 -34.49
C VAL A 152 4.92 3.67 -33.86
N ILE A 153 5.67 4.20 -32.88
CA ILE A 153 5.39 5.49 -32.24
C ILE A 153 5.45 6.61 -33.29
N ALA A 154 6.52 6.65 -34.10
CA ALA A 154 6.72 7.68 -35.11
C ALA A 154 5.59 7.73 -36.14
N MET A 155 5.13 6.57 -36.63
CA MET A 155 4.01 6.51 -37.57
C MET A 155 2.71 7.00 -36.92
N LEU A 156 2.41 6.59 -35.68
CA LEU A 156 1.21 7.08 -34.97
C LEU A 156 1.24 8.60 -34.73
N ILE A 157 2.41 9.17 -34.39
CA ILE A 157 2.59 10.62 -34.28
C ILE A 157 2.21 11.31 -35.59
N ARG A 158 2.73 10.80 -36.72
CA ARG A 158 2.46 11.36 -38.06
C ARG A 158 1.02 11.21 -38.50
N GLU A 159 0.42 10.05 -38.24
CA GLU A 159 -0.98 9.79 -38.58
C GLU A 159 -1.95 10.74 -37.88
N LEU A 160 -1.58 11.23 -36.70
CA LEU A 160 -2.38 12.18 -35.93
C LEU A 160 -1.93 13.65 -36.05
N GLY A 161 -0.86 13.94 -36.82
CA GLY A 161 -0.34 15.30 -37.01
C GLY A 161 0.30 15.90 -35.75
N LEU A 162 0.98 15.08 -34.95
CA LEU A 162 1.53 15.45 -33.64
C LEU A 162 3.05 15.71 -33.65
N GLU A 163 3.65 15.91 -34.82
CA GLU A 163 5.11 16.05 -34.97
C GLU A 163 5.71 17.22 -34.18
N ASP A 164 4.94 18.28 -33.95
CA ASP A 164 5.39 19.42 -33.16
C ASP A 164 5.27 19.18 -31.64
N TYR A 165 4.44 18.23 -31.21
CA TYR A 165 4.02 18.07 -29.81
C TYR A 165 4.60 16.85 -29.10
N ILE A 166 5.08 15.85 -29.84
CA ILE A 166 5.69 14.64 -29.27
C ILE A 166 7.12 14.49 -29.79
N ARG A 167 8.05 14.12 -28.91
CA ARG A 167 9.42 13.76 -29.27
C ARG A 167 9.78 12.36 -28.78
N ILE A 168 10.65 11.69 -29.52
CA ILE A 168 11.22 10.39 -29.17
C ILE A 168 12.62 10.61 -28.61
N TYR A 169 12.87 10.09 -27.40
CA TYR A 169 14.18 10.08 -26.77
C TYR A 169 14.80 8.67 -26.85
N PRO A 170 15.81 8.44 -27.71
CA PRO A 170 16.43 7.13 -27.85
C PRO A 170 17.35 6.78 -26.67
N VAL A 171 17.13 5.60 -26.08
CA VAL A 171 17.99 5.04 -25.05
C VAL A 171 18.47 3.65 -25.47
N LYS A 172 19.75 3.53 -25.80
CA LYS A 172 20.37 2.24 -26.13
C LYS A 172 20.74 1.49 -24.84
N ALA A 173 20.13 0.33 -24.65
CA ALA A 173 20.33 -0.52 -23.47
C ALA A 173 20.83 -1.93 -23.80
N SER A 174 20.79 -2.32 -25.07
CA SER A 174 21.35 -3.59 -25.51
C SER A 174 22.87 -3.58 -25.50
N TYR A 175 23.45 -4.77 -25.50
CA TYR A 175 24.87 -4.95 -25.72
C TYR A 175 25.25 -4.59 -27.16
N PRO A 176 26.41 -3.95 -27.37
CA PRO A 176 26.88 -3.59 -28.69
C PRO A 176 27.34 -4.81 -29.48
N SER A 177 27.42 -4.66 -30.80
CA SER A 177 27.87 -5.74 -31.68
C SER A 177 29.30 -6.18 -31.36
N GLY A 178 29.51 -7.50 -31.28
CA GLY A 178 30.82 -8.08 -30.92
C GLY A 178 31.19 -7.98 -29.43
N SER A 179 30.28 -7.56 -28.55
CA SER A 179 30.49 -7.57 -27.10
C SER A 179 30.84 -8.96 -26.57
N SER A 180 31.75 -9.01 -25.59
CA SER A 180 32.06 -10.24 -24.85
C SER A 180 31.00 -10.60 -23.80
N ASP A 181 30.06 -9.69 -23.50
CA ASP A 181 29.07 -9.85 -22.44
C ASP A 181 27.83 -10.64 -22.88
N GLY A 182 27.61 -10.81 -24.19
CA GLY A 182 26.48 -11.56 -24.74
C GLY A 182 26.18 -11.21 -26.19
N GLY A 183 25.14 -11.85 -26.76
CA GLY A 183 24.66 -11.56 -28.11
C GLY A 183 24.03 -10.17 -28.25
N VAL A 184 24.04 -9.64 -29.48
CA VAL A 184 23.27 -8.46 -29.90
C VAL A 184 21.78 -8.66 -29.59
N ASN A 185 21.09 -7.61 -29.15
CA ASN A 185 19.70 -7.62 -28.62
C ASN A 185 19.51 -8.14 -27.19
N ASN A 186 20.59 -8.49 -26.48
CA ASN A 186 20.50 -8.76 -25.04
C ASN A 186 20.73 -7.48 -24.23
N PHE A 187 20.05 -7.40 -23.10
CA PHE A 187 20.17 -6.36 -22.08
C PHE A 187 20.25 -7.06 -20.71
N ASP A 188 20.76 -6.37 -19.69
CA ASP A 188 20.73 -6.87 -18.33
C ASP A 188 20.01 -5.90 -17.38
N ARG A 189 19.86 -6.34 -16.12
CA ARG A 189 19.18 -5.56 -15.09
C ARG A 189 19.90 -4.24 -14.79
N THR A 190 21.22 -4.18 -14.99
CA THR A 190 22.01 -2.96 -14.75
C THR A 190 21.77 -1.94 -15.85
N THR A 191 21.83 -2.36 -17.11
CA THR A 191 21.59 -1.44 -18.25
C THR A 191 20.16 -0.93 -18.25
N VAL A 192 19.18 -1.81 -18.01
CA VAL A 192 17.76 -1.40 -17.90
C VAL A 192 17.54 -0.44 -16.71
N ARG A 193 18.17 -0.69 -15.55
CA ARG A 193 18.08 0.22 -14.40
C ARG A 193 18.64 1.62 -14.73
N LEU A 194 19.81 1.69 -15.36
CA LEU A 194 20.42 2.96 -15.75
C LEU A 194 19.61 3.67 -16.83
N ALA A 195 19.08 2.94 -17.80
CA ALA A 195 18.21 3.47 -18.85
C ALA A 195 16.93 4.11 -18.28
N ILE A 196 16.24 3.43 -17.35
CA ILE A 196 15.04 3.97 -16.70
C ILE A 196 15.37 5.23 -15.90
N SER A 197 16.45 5.21 -15.11
CA SER A 197 16.90 6.38 -14.34
C SER A 197 17.18 7.57 -15.25
N ASN A 198 17.96 7.36 -16.31
CA ASN A 198 18.31 8.43 -17.24
C ASN A 198 17.09 8.97 -18.00
N ALA A 199 16.18 8.10 -18.46
CA ALA A 199 14.96 8.54 -19.13
C ALA A 199 14.11 9.44 -18.22
N ALA A 200 13.91 9.04 -16.95
CA ALA A 200 13.19 9.85 -15.98
C ALA A 200 13.92 11.17 -15.67
N GLU A 201 15.24 11.14 -15.45
CA GLU A 201 16.07 12.33 -15.20
C GLU A 201 16.10 13.30 -16.37
N THR A 202 15.96 12.81 -17.60
CA THR A 202 15.87 13.62 -18.83
C THR A 202 14.49 14.28 -18.97
N GLY A 203 13.52 13.92 -18.12
CA GLY A 203 12.15 14.44 -18.18
C GLY A 203 11.26 13.67 -19.16
N ALA A 204 11.55 12.40 -19.46
CA ALA A 204 10.64 11.60 -20.27
C ALA A 204 9.29 11.44 -19.56
N ASP A 205 8.21 11.66 -20.28
CA ASP A 205 6.85 11.49 -19.78
C ASP A 205 6.39 10.04 -19.86
N VAL A 206 6.91 9.31 -20.84
CA VAL A 206 6.63 7.89 -21.07
C VAL A 206 7.94 7.15 -21.30
N ILE A 207 8.11 5.98 -20.67
CA ILE A 207 9.27 5.11 -20.86
C ILE A 207 8.79 3.78 -21.45
N ASN A 208 9.11 3.54 -22.71
CA ASN A 208 8.83 2.31 -23.42
C ASN A 208 9.98 1.31 -23.26
N LEU A 209 9.68 0.15 -22.66
CA LEU A 209 10.57 -0.98 -22.45
C LEU A 209 10.06 -2.17 -23.27
N SER A 210 10.31 -2.17 -24.58
CA SER A 210 9.93 -3.28 -25.48
C SER A 210 10.89 -4.47 -25.36
N LEU A 211 11.13 -4.88 -24.12
CA LEU A 211 12.14 -5.84 -23.70
C LEU A 211 11.61 -6.66 -22.52
N CYS A 212 12.12 -7.88 -22.34
CA CYS A 212 11.81 -8.68 -21.16
C CYS A 212 12.90 -9.71 -20.82
N SER A 213 12.90 -10.15 -19.56
CA SER A 213 13.73 -11.23 -19.05
C SER A 213 13.44 -12.55 -19.77
N THR A 214 14.42 -13.42 -19.91
CA THR A 214 14.17 -14.81 -20.35
C THR A 214 13.58 -15.66 -19.22
N THR A 215 12.97 -16.81 -19.53
CA THR A 215 12.51 -17.76 -18.51
C THR A 215 13.60 -18.15 -17.51
N ASP A 216 14.84 -18.31 -17.98
CA ASP A 216 15.96 -18.75 -17.14
C ASP A 216 16.46 -17.65 -16.19
N SER A 217 16.15 -16.39 -16.50
CA SER A 217 16.55 -15.22 -15.70
C SER A 217 15.39 -14.60 -14.92
N ALA A 218 14.13 -15.00 -15.15
CA ALA A 218 12.96 -14.43 -14.50
C ALA A 218 13.08 -14.32 -12.96
N SER A 219 13.67 -15.32 -12.29
CA SER A 219 13.86 -15.31 -10.84
C SER A 219 14.88 -14.28 -10.35
N THR A 220 15.91 -13.97 -11.14
CA THR A 220 16.92 -12.97 -10.77
C THR A 220 16.38 -11.56 -10.98
N TRP A 221 15.50 -11.36 -11.96
CA TRP A 221 14.75 -10.12 -12.12
C TRP A 221 13.73 -9.95 -10.99
N ALA A 222 12.92 -10.95 -10.69
CA ALA A 222 11.92 -10.89 -9.61
C ALA A 222 12.47 -10.36 -8.28
N ASN A 223 13.72 -10.72 -7.95
CA ASN A 223 14.37 -10.37 -6.69
C ASN A 223 15.31 -9.15 -6.79
N ASP A 224 15.27 -8.37 -7.87
CA ASP A 224 16.10 -7.18 -8.03
C ASP A 224 15.49 -5.95 -7.35
N THR A 225 15.81 -5.77 -6.07
CA THR A 225 15.31 -4.62 -5.29
C THR A 225 15.81 -3.28 -5.81
N GLN A 226 17.00 -3.22 -6.43
CA GLN A 226 17.53 -1.96 -6.95
C GLN A 226 16.73 -1.49 -8.17
N LEU A 227 16.43 -2.41 -9.08
CA LEU A 227 15.59 -2.12 -10.23
C LEU A 227 14.16 -1.75 -9.79
N GLN A 228 13.58 -2.46 -8.83
CA GLN A 228 12.25 -2.11 -8.27
C GLN A 228 12.22 -0.70 -7.67
N ASN A 229 13.24 -0.30 -6.92
CA ASN A 229 13.32 1.05 -6.36
C ASN A 229 13.41 2.13 -7.45
N VAL A 230 14.19 1.88 -8.51
CA VAL A 230 14.29 2.80 -9.65
C VAL A 230 12.96 2.89 -10.40
N ILE A 231 12.28 1.76 -10.61
CA ILE A 231 10.95 1.74 -11.21
C ILE A 231 9.95 2.53 -10.37
N ALA A 232 9.90 2.29 -9.06
CA ALA A 232 9.00 3.02 -8.16
C ALA A 232 9.25 4.53 -8.20
N SER A 233 10.51 4.95 -8.23
CA SER A 233 10.87 6.37 -8.35
C SER A 233 10.52 6.95 -9.73
N ALA A 234 10.84 6.25 -10.81
CA ALA A 234 10.55 6.69 -12.17
C ALA A 234 9.04 6.72 -12.47
N ALA A 235 8.25 5.81 -11.90
CA ALA A 235 6.80 5.76 -12.06
C ALA A 235 6.08 6.99 -11.48
N THR A 236 6.73 7.76 -10.60
CA THR A 236 6.23 9.08 -10.14
C THR A 236 6.46 10.21 -11.15
N GLN A 237 7.41 10.00 -12.08
CA GLN A 237 7.91 11.01 -13.03
C GLN A 237 7.54 10.69 -14.48
N ALA A 238 7.23 9.43 -14.79
CA ALA A 238 6.91 8.94 -16.13
C ALA A 238 5.95 7.75 -16.06
N THR A 239 5.10 7.58 -17.08
CA THR A 239 4.38 6.32 -17.28
C THR A 239 5.32 5.29 -17.88
N ILE A 240 5.52 4.16 -17.21
CA ILE A 240 6.42 3.10 -17.66
C ILE A 240 5.60 1.98 -18.30
N VAL A 241 5.96 1.59 -19.52
CA VAL A 241 5.25 0.60 -20.32
C VAL A 241 6.24 -0.48 -20.73
N ALA A 242 5.88 -1.75 -20.56
CA ALA A 242 6.78 -2.86 -20.91
C ALA A 242 6.08 -4.03 -21.58
N ALA A 243 6.79 -4.71 -22.48
CA ALA A 243 6.30 -5.88 -23.20
C ALA A 243 6.22 -7.12 -22.28
N ALA A 244 5.08 -7.84 -22.29
CA ALA A 244 4.87 -9.04 -21.48
C ALA A 244 5.72 -10.25 -21.90
N GLY A 245 6.27 -10.23 -23.12
CA GLY A 245 7.10 -11.31 -23.68
C GLY A 245 6.32 -12.27 -24.58
N ASN A 246 7.06 -13.11 -25.31
CA ASN A 246 6.55 -13.85 -26.48
C ASN A 246 6.77 -15.38 -26.35
N ASN A 247 6.44 -15.97 -25.20
CA ASN A 247 6.73 -17.39 -24.90
C ASN A 247 5.49 -18.28 -24.68
N SER A 248 4.28 -17.76 -24.94
CA SER A 248 3.01 -18.44 -24.65
C SER A 248 2.93 -18.94 -23.21
N ARG A 249 3.37 -18.11 -22.24
CA ARG A 249 3.38 -18.47 -20.81
C ARG A 249 2.33 -17.68 -20.03
N ALA A 250 1.60 -18.41 -19.18
CA ALA A 250 0.77 -17.80 -18.14
C ALA A 250 1.67 -17.27 -17.01
N SER A 251 1.38 -16.07 -16.50
CA SER A 251 2.13 -15.43 -15.42
C SER A 251 2.13 -16.24 -14.11
N THR A 252 1.13 -17.11 -13.92
CA THR A 252 1.06 -18.08 -12.81
C THR A 252 2.17 -19.13 -12.86
N SER A 253 2.69 -19.43 -14.05
CA SER A 253 3.82 -20.34 -14.26
C SER A 253 5.16 -19.61 -14.26
N THR A 254 5.25 -18.49 -14.97
CA THR A 254 6.48 -17.70 -15.10
C THR A 254 6.11 -16.26 -15.42
N LYS A 255 6.55 -15.34 -14.57
CA LYS A 255 6.45 -13.90 -14.78
C LYS A 255 7.66 -13.42 -15.58
N PHE A 256 7.43 -12.49 -16.50
CA PHE A 256 8.47 -11.85 -17.29
C PHE A 256 8.61 -10.39 -16.86
N TYR A 257 9.84 -9.97 -16.58
CA TYR A 257 10.15 -8.64 -16.08
C TYR A 257 10.83 -7.82 -17.19
N PRO A 258 10.66 -6.49 -17.24
CA PRO A 258 10.10 -5.65 -16.20
C PRO A 258 8.56 -5.55 -16.21
N ALA A 259 7.86 -6.06 -17.23
CA ALA A 259 6.40 -5.95 -17.35
C ALA A 259 5.59 -6.49 -16.15
N ALA A 260 6.15 -7.43 -15.39
CA ALA A 260 5.51 -7.97 -14.19
C ALA A 260 5.86 -7.26 -12.86
N TYR A 261 6.60 -6.14 -12.90
CA TYR A 261 6.80 -5.30 -11.71
C TYR A 261 5.61 -4.36 -11.49
N ASP A 262 5.31 -4.09 -10.23
CA ASP A 262 4.34 -3.05 -9.87
C ASP A 262 4.81 -1.67 -10.34
N GLY A 263 3.87 -0.83 -10.77
CA GLY A 263 4.16 0.50 -11.32
C GLY A 263 4.53 0.51 -12.80
N ILE A 264 4.53 -0.65 -13.47
CA ILE A 264 4.72 -0.77 -14.92
C ILE A 264 3.44 -1.28 -15.56
N ILE A 265 3.07 -0.70 -16.70
CA ILE A 265 1.99 -1.20 -17.55
C ILE A 265 2.54 -2.37 -18.37
N GLY A 266 2.16 -3.59 -18.00
CA GLY A 266 2.50 -4.81 -18.71
C GLY A 266 1.60 -5.03 -19.93
N VAL A 267 2.19 -5.03 -21.12
CA VAL A 267 1.44 -5.06 -22.40
C VAL A 267 1.49 -6.43 -23.05
N MET A 268 0.32 -7.00 -23.27
CA MET A 268 0.08 -8.24 -24.02
C MET A 268 -0.26 -7.92 -25.48
N ALA A 269 -0.08 -8.87 -26.39
CA ALA A 269 -0.26 -8.66 -27.83
C ALA A 269 -1.58 -9.27 -28.34
N SER A 270 -2.44 -8.45 -28.94
CA SER A 270 -3.65 -8.91 -29.63
C SER A 270 -3.39 -9.14 -31.13
N ALA A 271 -4.30 -9.88 -31.73
CA ALA A 271 -4.36 -10.20 -33.15
C ALA A 271 -5.73 -9.78 -33.71
N GLU A 272 -5.83 -9.76 -35.04
CA GLU A 272 -7.05 -9.38 -35.76
C GLU A 272 -8.27 -10.21 -35.28
N GLY A 273 -9.44 -9.57 -35.25
CA GLY A 273 -10.70 -10.20 -34.87
C GLY A 273 -10.89 -10.34 -33.36
N GLY A 274 -10.24 -9.49 -32.55
CA GLY A 274 -10.40 -9.49 -31.09
C GLY A 274 -9.80 -10.71 -30.40
N THR A 275 -8.77 -11.32 -31.00
CA THR A 275 -8.07 -12.48 -30.44
C THR A 275 -6.70 -12.09 -29.88
N TYR A 276 -6.04 -13.02 -29.19
CA TYR A 276 -4.68 -12.80 -28.71
C TYR A 276 -3.65 -13.35 -29.70
N HIS A 277 -2.51 -12.68 -29.83
CA HIS A 277 -1.37 -13.20 -30.59
C HIS A 277 -0.83 -14.45 -29.91
N THR A 278 -0.71 -15.55 -30.65
CA THR A 278 -0.50 -16.89 -30.07
C THR A 278 0.76 -17.04 -29.21
N THR A 279 1.79 -16.22 -29.44
CA THR A 279 3.04 -16.26 -28.65
C THR A 279 3.01 -15.36 -27.42
N THR A 280 2.01 -14.50 -27.23
CA THR A 280 1.99 -13.58 -26.09
C THR A 280 2.04 -14.34 -24.76
N ASN A 281 2.83 -13.83 -23.82
CA ASN A 281 2.61 -14.16 -22.42
C ASN A 281 1.33 -13.46 -21.94
N TYR A 282 0.68 -14.02 -20.93
CA TYR A 282 -0.62 -13.55 -20.43
C TYR A 282 -0.78 -13.86 -18.95
N GLY A 283 -1.83 -13.32 -18.33
CA GLY A 283 -2.16 -13.54 -16.93
C GLY A 283 -2.13 -12.26 -16.11
N SER A 284 -2.58 -12.34 -14.85
CA SER A 284 -2.80 -11.20 -13.95
C SER A 284 -1.54 -10.44 -13.50
N ALA A 285 -0.38 -10.73 -14.07
CA ALA A 285 0.84 -9.95 -13.84
C ALA A 285 1.05 -8.88 -14.93
N TYR A 286 0.13 -8.78 -15.89
CA TYR A 286 0.12 -7.83 -17.00
C TYR A 286 -1.28 -7.22 -17.09
N ASP A 287 -1.40 -6.06 -17.74
CA ASP A 287 -2.56 -5.18 -17.57
C ASP A 287 -3.48 -5.12 -18.78
N VAL A 288 -2.93 -5.00 -19.98
CA VAL A 288 -3.71 -4.61 -21.17
C VAL A 288 -3.19 -5.30 -22.44
N PHE A 289 -4.11 -5.67 -23.33
CA PHE A 289 -3.82 -6.07 -24.70
C PHE A 289 -3.79 -4.85 -25.62
N ALA A 290 -2.78 -4.77 -26.47
CA ALA A 290 -2.75 -3.85 -27.60
C ALA A 290 -2.38 -4.61 -28.89
N PRO A 291 -2.73 -4.08 -30.07
CA PRO A 291 -2.38 -4.71 -31.35
C PRO A 291 -0.90 -5.08 -31.43
N GLY A 292 -0.61 -6.35 -31.65
CA GLY A 292 0.77 -6.85 -31.68
C GLY A 292 1.04 -7.91 -32.74
N GLU A 293 0.07 -8.26 -33.59
CA GLU A 293 0.26 -9.15 -34.73
C GLU A 293 0.23 -8.37 -36.04
N ASN A 294 1.17 -8.65 -36.95
CA ASN A 294 1.24 -8.01 -38.28
C ASN A 294 1.18 -6.48 -38.19
N ILE A 295 2.00 -5.92 -37.31
CA ILE A 295 2.14 -4.48 -37.12
C ILE A 295 3.18 -3.96 -38.10
N LEU A 296 2.85 -2.91 -38.84
CA LEU A 296 3.77 -2.26 -39.74
C LEU A 296 4.87 -1.58 -38.93
N VAL A 297 6.11 -1.79 -39.35
CA VAL A 297 7.30 -1.16 -38.78
C VAL A 297 8.23 -0.69 -39.90
N SER A 298 9.08 0.28 -39.58
CA SER A 298 10.22 0.63 -40.40
C SER A 298 11.50 0.06 -39.80
N GLY A 299 12.25 -0.70 -40.61
CA GLY A 299 13.50 -1.36 -40.21
C GLY A 299 14.73 -0.70 -40.81
N ALA A 300 15.76 -1.51 -41.09
CA ALA A 300 16.97 -1.06 -41.76
C ALA A 300 16.69 -0.44 -43.14
N ASP A 301 17.51 0.53 -43.54
CA ASP A 301 17.47 1.21 -44.84
C ASP A 301 16.12 1.89 -45.16
N ALA A 302 15.36 2.27 -44.13
CA ALA A 302 14.01 2.82 -44.24
C ALA A 302 13.02 1.92 -45.00
N SER A 303 13.25 0.60 -44.97
CA SER A 303 12.29 -0.39 -45.47
C SER A 303 11.11 -0.55 -44.52
N TYR A 304 9.96 -0.98 -45.05
CA TYR A 304 8.75 -1.24 -44.27
C TYR A 304 8.36 -2.71 -44.35
N GLU A 305 8.03 -3.30 -43.20
CA GLU A 305 7.63 -4.70 -43.09
C GLU A 305 6.58 -4.91 -41.99
N LEU A 306 5.85 -6.01 -42.06
CA LEU A 306 4.93 -6.44 -41.01
C LEU A 306 5.66 -7.39 -40.05
N THR A 307 5.60 -7.09 -38.75
CA THR A 307 6.17 -7.92 -37.69
C THR A 307 5.19 -8.14 -36.55
N SER A 308 5.45 -9.13 -35.71
CA SER A 308 4.56 -9.52 -34.62
C SER A 308 5.31 -9.70 -33.30
N GLY A 309 4.71 -9.25 -32.21
CA GLY A 309 5.21 -9.43 -30.86
C GLY A 309 4.65 -8.41 -29.87
N THR A 310 4.78 -8.72 -28.59
CA THR A 310 4.51 -7.75 -27.50
C THR A 310 5.40 -6.51 -27.58
N SER A 311 6.57 -6.60 -28.24
CA SER A 311 7.42 -5.46 -28.58
C SER A 311 6.77 -4.45 -29.52
N MET A 312 5.76 -4.83 -30.31
CA MET A 312 5.02 -3.91 -31.17
C MET A 312 3.72 -3.43 -30.52
N ALA A 313 3.20 -4.18 -29.55
CA ALA A 313 2.06 -3.76 -28.74
C ALA A 313 2.43 -2.68 -27.71
N ALA A 314 3.57 -2.83 -27.02
CA ALA A 314 4.08 -1.88 -26.04
C ALA A 314 4.23 -0.42 -26.56
N PRO A 315 4.80 -0.15 -27.75
CA PRO A 315 4.89 1.20 -28.29
C PRO A 315 3.52 1.83 -28.59
N ILE A 316 2.49 1.05 -28.90
CA ILE A 316 1.11 1.58 -29.10
C ILE A 316 0.54 2.08 -27.76
N VAL A 317 0.73 1.33 -26.67
CA VAL A 317 0.32 1.77 -25.32
C VAL A 317 1.14 2.98 -24.88
N SER A 318 2.44 3.01 -25.19
CA SER A 318 3.30 4.17 -24.91
C SER A 318 2.83 5.42 -25.64
N PHE A 319 2.44 5.30 -26.90
CA PHE A 319 1.83 6.38 -27.66
C PHE A 319 0.48 6.80 -27.05
N ALA A 320 -0.36 5.85 -26.63
CA ALA A 320 -1.63 6.14 -25.97
C ALA A 320 -1.43 6.96 -24.68
N ALA A 321 -0.42 6.62 -23.87
CA ALA A 321 -0.06 7.39 -22.68
C ALA A 321 0.37 8.83 -23.02
N ALA A 322 1.19 9.01 -24.05
CA ALA A 322 1.62 10.33 -24.51
C ALA A 322 0.46 11.16 -25.06
N LEU A 323 -0.44 10.55 -25.84
CA LEU A 323 -1.63 11.22 -26.37
C LEU A 323 -2.61 11.62 -25.26
N LEU A 324 -2.80 10.75 -24.27
CA LEU A 324 -3.61 11.04 -23.09
C LEU A 324 -3.03 12.23 -22.32
N LYS A 325 -1.70 12.28 -22.14
CA LYS A 325 -1.03 13.43 -21.52
C LYS A 325 -1.27 14.72 -22.28
N LEU A 326 -1.08 14.74 -23.60
CA LEU A 326 -1.37 15.92 -24.43
C LEU A 326 -2.82 16.38 -24.33
N THR A 327 -3.76 15.42 -24.27
CA THR A 327 -5.18 15.74 -24.15
C THR A 327 -5.49 16.39 -22.81
N LEU A 328 -4.96 15.84 -21.71
CA LEU A 328 -5.08 16.42 -20.37
C LEU A 328 -4.47 17.83 -20.30
N THR A 329 -3.29 18.03 -20.90
CA THR A 329 -2.66 19.36 -21.01
C THR A 329 -3.53 20.33 -21.80
N ALA A 330 -4.13 19.90 -22.91
CA ALA A 330 -5.06 20.74 -23.67
C ALA A 330 -6.29 21.12 -22.83
N GLU A 331 -6.84 20.18 -22.05
CA GLU A 331 -7.95 20.47 -21.13
C GLU A 331 -7.55 21.50 -20.05
N GLU A 332 -6.37 21.36 -19.45
CA GLU A 332 -5.81 22.36 -18.52
C GLU A 332 -5.69 23.74 -19.18
N LEU A 333 -5.12 23.81 -20.38
CA LEU A 333 -4.95 25.08 -21.09
C LEU A 333 -6.29 25.72 -21.47
N ALA A 334 -7.33 24.92 -21.71
CA ALA A 334 -8.68 25.41 -22.01
C ALA A 334 -9.47 25.84 -20.77
N GLY A 335 -9.35 25.08 -19.66
CA GLY A 335 -10.18 25.23 -18.46
C GLY A 335 -9.48 25.85 -17.25
N GLY A 336 -8.16 25.87 -17.22
CA GLY A 336 -7.33 26.28 -16.08
C GLY A 336 -7.28 25.25 -14.93
N GLU A 337 -7.67 24.01 -15.20
CA GLU A 337 -7.70 22.92 -14.21
C GLU A 337 -6.39 22.14 -14.22
N ALA A 338 -5.89 21.70 -13.05
CA ALA A 338 -4.59 21.05 -13.02
C ALA A 338 -4.61 19.62 -13.57
N VAL A 339 -3.55 19.27 -14.29
CA VAL A 339 -3.38 17.95 -14.90
C VAL A 339 -3.10 16.86 -13.85
N PRO A 340 -3.77 15.70 -13.97
CA PRO A 340 -3.43 14.52 -13.19
C PRO A 340 -1.99 14.03 -13.45
N ARG A 341 -1.26 13.64 -12.38
CA ARG A 341 0.11 13.08 -12.49
C ARG A 341 0.16 11.82 -13.36
N ASN A 342 1.36 11.41 -13.80
CA ASN A 342 1.55 10.20 -14.62
C ASN A 342 1.00 8.91 -13.96
N THR A 343 0.85 8.87 -12.64
CA THR A 343 0.13 7.79 -11.93
C THR A 343 -1.34 7.69 -12.36
N VAL A 344 -2.01 8.80 -12.65
CA VAL A 344 -3.38 8.80 -13.16
C VAL A 344 -3.42 8.35 -14.62
N VAL A 345 -2.48 8.80 -15.47
CA VAL A 345 -2.32 8.27 -16.84
C VAL A 345 -2.18 6.74 -16.80
N THR A 346 -1.30 6.22 -15.93
CA THR A 346 -1.12 4.79 -15.71
C THR A 346 -2.41 4.10 -15.29
N ARG A 347 -3.14 4.65 -14.31
CA ARG A 347 -4.42 4.09 -13.85
C ARG A 347 -5.48 4.08 -14.92
N LEU A 348 -5.64 5.17 -15.68
CA LEU A 348 -6.63 5.27 -16.75
C LEU A 348 -6.41 4.18 -17.80
N ILE A 349 -5.16 3.88 -18.12
CA ILE A 349 -4.81 2.80 -19.05
C ILE A 349 -5.06 1.42 -18.43
N THR A 350 -4.76 1.22 -17.13
CA THR A 350 -4.83 -0.09 -16.48
C THR A 350 -6.17 -0.40 -15.83
N HIS A 351 -7.07 0.56 -15.65
CA HIS A 351 -8.34 0.40 -14.95
C HIS A 351 -9.54 0.62 -15.90
N PHE A 352 -10.58 -0.19 -15.73
CA PHE A 352 -11.67 -0.34 -16.70
C PHE A 352 -12.63 0.86 -16.69
N PHE A 353 -13.25 1.11 -17.84
CA PHE A 353 -14.53 1.79 -17.95
C PHE A 353 -15.66 0.77 -18.17
N GLU A 354 -16.91 1.16 -17.90
CA GLU A 354 -18.07 0.34 -18.26
C GLU A 354 -18.01 -0.01 -19.77
N ASP A 355 -18.24 -1.29 -20.10
CA ASP A 355 -18.28 -1.85 -21.46
C ASP A 355 -16.96 -1.84 -22.26
N ASP A 356 -15.79 -1.92 -21.61
CA ASP A 356 -14.52 -2.08 -22.32
C ASP A 356 -14.45 -3.38 -23.14
N ALA A 357 -13.85 -3.30 -24.33
CA ALA A 357 -13.55 -4.47 -25.13
C ALA A 357 -12.54 -5.37 -24.41
N SER A 358 -12.71 -6.68 -24.55
CA SER A 358 -11.83 -7.68 -23.95
C SER A 358 -11.29 -8.66 -24.98
N VAL A 359 -10.16 -9.28 -24.64
CA VAL A 359 -9.53 -10.36 -25.38
C VAL A 359 -9.60 -11.63 -24.52
N PRO A 360 -10.28 -12.70 -24.98
CA PRO A 360 -10.35 -13.95 -24.25
C PRO A 360 -9.04 -14.75 -24.37
N VAL A 361 -8.47 -15.17 -23.24
CA VAL A 361 -7.30 -16.06 -23.21
C VAL A 361 -7.50 -17.14 -22.18
N SER A 362 -7.49 -18.40 -22.63
CA SER A 362 -7.60 -19.58 -21.75
C SER A 362 -8.80 -19.59 -20.78
N GLY A 363 -9.88 -18.88 -21.12
CA GLY A 363 -11.12 -18.81 -20.32
C GLY A 363 -11.24 -17.58 -19.43
N ASP A 364 -10.19 -16.75 -19.36
CA ASP A 364 -10.20 -15.44 -18.71
C ASP A 364 -10.35 -14.33 -19.76
N GLU A 365 -10.98 -13.22 -19.38
CA GLU A 365 -11.12 -12.02 -20.23
C GLU A 365 -10.11 -10.96 -19.76
N TYR A 366 -9.30 -10.47 -20.70
CA TYR A 366 -8.31 -9.42 -20.45
C TYR A 366 -8.69 -8.15 -21.18
N LYS A 367 -8.28 -6.98 -20.66
CA LYS A 367 -8.64 -5.71 -21.28
C LYS A 367 -7.99 -5.55 -22.64
N LYS A 368 -8.70 -4.94 -23.58
CA LYS A 368 -8.16 -4.45 -24.84
C LYS A 368 -8.02 -2.93 -24.77
N LEU A 369 -6.90 -2.40 -25.26
CA LEU A 369 -6.66 -0.97 -25.37
C LEU A 369 -7.69 -0.32 -26.31
N ASP A 370 -8.30 0.78 -25.85
CA ASP A 370 -9.14 1.66 -26.65
C ASP A 370 -8.68 3.11 -26.44
N ILE A 371 -7.81 3.58 -27.33
CA ILE A 371 -7.20 4.91 -27.21
C ILE A 371 -8.26 6.00 -27.33
N LEU A 372 -9.22 5.87 -28.26
CA LEU A 372 -10.24 6.89 -28.49
C LEU A 372 -11.11 7.07 -27.25
N LYS A 373 -11.55 5.96 -26.63
CA LYS A 373 -12.32 6.01 -25.38
C LYS A 373 -11.51 6.59 -24.23
N LEU A 374 -10.21 6.30 -24.15
CA LEU A 374 -9.31 6.88 -23.13
C LEU A 374 -9.23 8.41 -23.24
N VAL A 375 -9.00 8.93 -24.45
CA VAL A 375 -8.70 10.36 -24.64
C VAL A 375 -9.94 11.22 -24.86
N SER A 376 -11.06 10.65 -25.28
CA SER A 376 -12.31 11.41 -25.49
C SER A 376 -13.20 11.50 -24.26
N LYS A 377 -12.83 10.81 -23.18
CA LYS A 377 -13.63 10.80 -21.96
C LYS A 377 -13.43 12.09 -21.19
N ASP A 378 -14.52 12.59 -20.62
CA ASP A 378 -14.49 13.72 -19.71
C ASP A 378 -13.88 13.25 -18.37
N ILE A 379 -12.56 13.42 -18.26
CA ILE A 379 -11.78 12.94 -17.10
C ILE A 379 -12.10 13.76 -15.85
N LEU A 380 -12.54 15.01 -16.02
CA LEU A 380 -12.96 15.92 -14.95
C LEU A 380 -14.27 15.48 -14.27
N ASN A 381 -15.09 14.69 -14.98
CA ASN A 381 -16.34 14.11 -14.49
C ASN A 381 -16.22 12.62 -14.13
N MET A 382 -15.01 12.09 -13.96
CA MET A 382 -14.82 10.74 -13.41
C MET A 382 -15.10 10.73 -11.90
N ASP A 383 -15.78 9.68 -11.42
CA ASP A 383 -16.04 9.47 -9.99
C ASP A 383 -14.73 9.56 -9.16
N ASP A 384 -14.83 10.02 -7.92
CA ASP A 384 -13.72 10.30 -6.98
C ASP A 384 -12.69 9.14 -6.79
N ALA A 385 -13.00 7.93 -7.24
CA ALA A 385 -12.08 6.79 -7.27
C ALA A 385 -10.84 6.99 -8.16
N TRP A 386 -10.90 7.98 -9.06
CA TRP A 386 -9.85 8.31 -10.03
C TRP A 386 -9.09 9.59 -9.67
N LEU A 387 -9.57 10.34 -8.67
CA LEU A 387 -8.93 11.56 -8.16
C LEU A 387 -7.88 11.21 -7.08
N PRO A 388 -6.75 11.94 -7.04
CA PRO A 388 -5.54 11.47 -6.33
C PRO A 388 -5.60 11.56 -4.79
N VAL A 389 -6.56 12.25 -4.17
CA VAL A 389 -6.78 12.29 -2.71
C VAL A 389 -8.25 12.63 -2.44
N THR A 390 -8.97 11.81 -1.67
CA THR A 390 -10.37 12.09 -1.27
C THR A 390 -10.53 12.37 0.23
N GLY A 391 -9.42 12.31 0.97
CA GLY A 391 -9.36 12.63 2.38
C GLY A 391 -7.98 12.38 2.97
N ILE A 392 -7.73 12.92 4.16
CA ILE A 392 -6.54 12.64 4.96
C ILE A 392 -6.98 12.17 6.33
N SER A 393 -6.31 11.15 6.85
CA SER A 393 -6.48 10.65 8.22
C SER A 393 -5.14 10.75 8.93
N VAL A 394 -5.17 10.99 10.24
CA VAL A 394 -3.97 11.08 11.08
C VAL A 394 -4.10 10.14 12.24
N SER A 395 -2.98 9.57 12.66
CA SER A 395 -2.88 8.82 13.89
C SER A 395 -1.66 9.23 14.70
N ALA A 396 -1.78 9.12 16.01
CA ALA A 396 -0.69 9.30 16.96
C ALA A 396 -0.51 8.02 17.76
N THR A 397 0.74 7.58 17.89
CA THR A 397 1.06 6.36 18.65
C THR A 397 2.04 6.66 19.77
N ARG A 398 1.77 6.11 20.96
CA ARG A 398 2.72 6.07 22.08
C ARG A 398 2.67 4.69 22.72
N GLY A 399 3.76 3.94 22.64
CA GLY A 399 3.86 2.61 23.29
C GLY A 399 2.80 1.60 22.83
N GLY A 400 2.38 1.67 21.56
CA GLY A 400 1.44 0.71 20.95
C GLY A 400 -0.05 1.03 21.09
N SER A 401 -0.44 2.11 21.77
CA SER A 401 -1.83 2.61 21.77
C SER A 401 -1.98 3.77 20.77
N ALA A 402 -2.89 3.63 19.81
CA ALA A 402 -3.14 4.59 18.74
C ALA A 402 -4.39 5.45 19.02
N VAL A 403 -4.33 6.74 18.67
CA VAL A 403 -5.48 7.63 18.62
C VAL A 403 -5.62 8.16 17.19
N THR A 404 -6.83 8.19 16.64
CA THR A 404 -7.13 8.59 15.26
C THR A 404 -7.76 9.99 15.17
N SER A 405 -7.90 10.51 13.96
CA SER A 405 -8.50 11.82 13.63
C SER A 405 -9.81 12.11 14.36
N GLY A 406 -9.94 13.31 14.94
CA GLY A 406 -11.08 13.71 15.77
C GLY A 406 -11.06 13.17 17.21
N GLY A 407 -10.04 12.39 17.57
CA GLY A 407 -9.78 11.94 18.94
C GLY A 407 -9.02 12.97 19.78
N SER A 408 -8.90 12.68 21.07
CA SER A 408 -8.07 13.44 22.02
C SER A 408 -7.17 12.48 22.78
N MET A 409 -5.92 12.89 23.01
CA MET A 409 -4.96 12.12 23.81
C MET A 409 -4.29 12.97 24.89
N THR A 410 -4.11 12.39 26.08
CA THR A 410 -3.32 13.01 27.15
C THR A 410 -1.95 12.36 27.22
N VAL A 411 -0.90 13.18 27.16
CA VAL A 411 0.51 12.76 27.20
C VAL A 411 1.19 13.37 28.41
N GLN A 412 1.90 12.54 29.18
CA GLN A 412 2.87 13.03 30.17
C GLN A 412 4.26 13.10 29.55
N THR A 413 4.83 14.30 29.46
CA THR A 413 6.23 14.53 29.08
C THR A 413 7.08 14.70 30.34
N ILE A 414 8.07 13.83 30.52
CA ILE A 414 9.06 13.92 31.61
C ILE A 414 10.22 14.79 31.10
N ARG A 415 10.59 15.84 31.84
CA ARG A 415 11.90 16.48 31.61
C ARG A 415 12.97 15.58 32.20
N GLU A 416 13.82 14.98 31.38
CA GLU A 416 15.19 14.67 31.80
C GLU A 416 16.21 15.02 30.72
N THR A 417 17.19 15.80 31.14
CA THR A 417 18.46 16.05 30.46
C THR A 417 19.25 14.75 30.39
N GLY A 418 19.28 14.12 29.22
CA GLY A 418 20.15 12.95 28.97
C GLY A 418 19.47 11.89 28.13
N SER A 419 19.71 11.93 26.81
CA SER A 419 19.47 10.91 25.77
C SER A 419 18.09 10.24 25.57
N GLY A 420 17.11 10.34 26.47
CA GLY A 420 15.76 9.77 26.27
C GLY A 420 14.71 10.81 25.87
N ARG A 421 14.66 11.22 24.59
CA ARG A 421 13.61 12.14 24.10
C ARG A 421 12.36 11.35 23.75
N SER A 422 11.25 11.52 24.48
CA SER A 422 9.95 10.97 24.06
C SER A 422 9.34 11.88 22.99
N TYR A 423 9.74 11.68 21.73
CA TYR A 423 8.98 12.18 20.59
C TYR A 423 7.61 11.52 20.60
N LEU A 424 6.56 12.27 20.26
CA LEU A 424 5.36 11.64 19.72
C LEU A 424 5.59 11.44 18.25
N ASP A 425 5.37 10.21 17.79
CA ASP A 425 5.35 9.88 16.38
C ASP A 425 3.92 10.02 15.89
N PHE A 426 3.77 10.90 14.91
CA PHE A 426 2.55 11.13 14.17
C PHE A 426 2.68 10.50 12.80
N THR A 427 1.60 9.90 12.33
CA THR A 427 1.50 9.38 10.97
C THR A 427 0.24 9.90 10.31
N ALA A 428 0.34 10.20 9.03
CA ALA A 428 -0.79 10.56 8.20
C ALA A 428 -0.98 9.45 7.15
N SER A 429 -2.22 9.23 6.76
CA SER A 429 -2.58 8.31 5.69
C SER A 429 -3.67 8.94 4.86
N LEU A 430 -3.45 9.00 3.55
CA LEU A 430 -4.40 9.56 2.59
C LEU A 430 -5.51 8.54 2.32
N THR A 431 -6.65 9.04 1.84
CA THR A 431 -7.79 8.23 1.40
C THR A 431 -7.87 8.29 -0.13
N PRO A 432 -8.01 7.14 -0.82
CA PRO A 432 -8.18 5.79 -0.27
C PRO A 432 -6.93 5.25 0.43
N VAL A 433 -7.14 4.57 1.57
CA VAL A 433 -6.06 4.01 2.39
C VAL A 433 -5.38 2.87 1.63
N GLY A 434 -4.08 3.00 1.40
CA GLY A 434 -3.20 1.90 0.97
C GLY A 434 -2.51 2.09 -0.38
N ASP A 435 -2.96 3.02 -1.23
CA ASP A 435 -2.46 3.16 -2.61
C ASP A 435 -2.49 4.62 -3.11
N THR A 436 -2.05 5.58 -2.30
CA THR A 436 -1.71 6.93 -2.79
C THR A 436 -0.24 6.98 -3.21
N ASP A 437 0.10 7.84 -4.18
CA ASP A 437 1.49 8.11 -4.57
C ASP A 437 2.32 8.38 -3.31
N PRO A 438 3.36 7.58 -2.99
CA PRO A 438 4.19 7.79 -1.81
C PRO A 438 4.81 9.19 -1.78
N ALA A 439 5.04 9.80 -2.94
CA ALA A 439 5.54 11.17 -3.04
C ALA A 439 4.50 12.23 -2.65
N LEU A 440 3.20 11.93 -2.67
CA LEU A 440 2.17 12.83 -2.10
C LEU A 440 2.24 12.82 -0.58
N GLU A 441 2.53 11.68 0.04
CA GLU A 441 2.72 11.63 1.49
C GLU A 441 3.91 12.50 1.93
N ASP A 442 4.95 12.61 1.09
CA ASP A 442 6.10 13.50 1.30
C ASP A 442 5.74 15.01 1.24
N THR A 443 4.62 15.37 0.60
CA THR A 443 4.12 16.76 0.55
C THR A 443 3.23 17.15 1.72
N ILE A 444 2.86 16.19 2.59
CA ILE A 444 2.05 16.48 3.77
C ILE A 444 2.80 17.44 4.69
N VAL A 445 2.13 18.51 5.11
CA VAL A 445 2.66 19.49 6.05
C VAL A 445 2.08 19.22 7.43
N TRP A 446 2.95 19.17 8.45
CA TRP A 446 2.55 19.02 9.85
C TRP A 446 2.66 20.35 10.61
N GLU A 447 1.60 20.71 11.31
CA GLU A 447 1.48 21.96 12.06
C GLU A 447 1.06 21.71 13.51
N LEU A 448 1.68 22.46 14.42
CA LEU A 448 1.26 22.59 15.80
C LEU A 448 0.36 23.82 15.94
N VAL A 449 -0.85 23.63 16.45
CA VAL A 449 -1.87 24.66 16.64
C VAL A 449 -2.02 24.94 18.13
N GLU A 450 -1.87 26.20 18.53
CA GLU A 450 -2.17 26.66 19.88
C GLU A 450 -3.52 27.37 19.88
N TYR A 451 -4.30 27.16 20.93
CA TYR A 451 -5.65 27.72 21.06
C TYR A 451 -5.69 28.78 22.16
N THR A 452 -6.51 29.80 21.94
CA THR A 452 -6.91 30.77 22.97
C THR A 452 -8.42 30.75 23.12
N GLU A 453 -8.88 30.70 24.35
CA GLU A 453 -10.29 30.78 24.72
C GLU A 453 -10.63 32.23 25.08
N ASP A 454 -11.69 32.77 24.49
CA ASP A 454 -12.17 34.11 24.82
C ASP A 454 -13.05 34.11 26.09
N SER A 455 -13.52 35.30 26.50
CA SER A 455 -14.37 35.44 27.68
C SER A 455 -15.75 34.76 27.58
N SER A 456 -16.15 34.31 26.38
CA SER A 456 -17.39 33.56 26.11
C SER A 456 -17.18 32.04 26.18
N GLY A 457 -15.94 31.59 26.27
CA GLY A 457 -15.60 30.17 26.16
C GLY A 457 -15.44 29.68 24.73
N GLU A 458 -15.30 30.59 23.75
CA GLU A 458 -15.10 30.24 22.34
C GLU A 458 -13.60 30.14 22.06
N GLU A 459 -13.15 28.97 21.59
CA GLU A 459 -11.76 28.72 21.21
C GLU A 459 -11.45 29.24 19.81
N SER A 460 -10.30 29.89 19.67
CA SER A 460 -9.74 30.36 18.39
C SER A 460 -8.26 29.99 18.29
N GLU A 461 -7.77 29.82 17.06
CA GLU A 461 -6.35 29.56 16.82
C GLU A 461 -5.52 30.80 17.20
N ALA A 462 -4.65 30.63 18.19
CA ALA A 462 -3.76 31.67 18.69
C ALA A 462 -2.46 31.73 17.88
N SER A 463 -1.93 30.56 17.48
CA SER A 463 -0.75 30.47 16.62
C SER A 463 -0.67 29.10 15.95
N VAL A 464 -0.13 29.09 14.72
CA VAL A 464 0.17 27.88 13.95
C VAL A 464 1.66 27.87 13.66
N THR A 465 2.33 26.76 13.96
CA THR A 465 3.76 26.58 13.70
C THR A 465 4.00 25.27 12.96
N GLN A 466 4.65 25.33 11.80
CA GLN A 466 5.04 24.11 11.09
C GLN A 466 6.09 23.33 11.90
N ILE A 467 5.84 22.05 12.11
CA ILE A 467 6.68 21.15 12.93
C ILE A 467 7.32 20.01 12.12
N GLY A 468 6.89 19.79 10.88
CA GLY A 468 7.48 18.81 10.00
C GLY A 468 6.79 18.72 8.64
N SER A 469 7.22 17.75 7.85
CA SER A 469 6.62 17.35 6.57
C SER A 469 6.79 15.85 6.35
N GLY A 470 5.97 15.26 5.48
CA GLY A 470 6.02 13.85 5.10
C GLY A 470 4.97 12.96 5.77
N ALA A 471 4.94 11.68 5.39
CA ALA A 471 3.98 10.68 5.90
C ALA A 471 4.01 10.51 7.43
N SER A 472 5.13 10.89 8.06
CA SER A 472 5.31 10.84 9.49
C SER A 472 6.07 12.05 10.02
N CYS A 473 5.76 12.44 11.26
CA CYS A 473 6.44 13.53 11.95
C CYS A 473 6.67 13.16 13.41
N GLY A 474 7.93 13.22 13.86
CA GLY A 474 8.29 13.13 15.27
C GLY A 474 8.38 14.52 15.90
N TYR A 475 7.57 14.82 16.92
CA TYR A 475 7.61 16.11 17.61
C TYR A 475 7.82 15.99 19.12
N LEU A 476 8.62 16.89 19.68
CA LEU A 476 8.89 17.00 21.12
C LEU A 476 8.28 18.27 21.67
N PHE A 477 7.27 18.11 22.53
CA PHE A 477 6.64 19.24 23.22
C PHE A 477 7.57 19.83 24.28
N SER A 478 7.77 21.14 24.21
CA SER A 478 8.69 21.88 25.09
C SER A 478 8.06 22.35 26.41
N ARG A 479 6.72 22.28 26.53
CA ARG A 479 5.93 22.73 27.69
C ARG A 479 4.62 21.95 27.84
N ALA A 480 4.04 22.02 29.05
CA ALA A 480 2.66 21.58 29.28
C ALA A 480 1.65 22.53 28.64
N GLY A 481 0.50 22.01 28.25
CA GLY A 481 -0.58 22.76 27.60
C GLY A 481 -1.46 21.88 26.73
N ASP A 482 -2.51 22.45 26.17
CA ASP A 482 -3.38 21.82 25.18
C ASP A 482 -3.02 22.32 23.78
N PHE A 483 -2.83 21.39 22.86
CA PHE A 483 -2.38 21.67 21.49
C PHE A 483 -3.24 20.91 20.47
N GLY A 484 -3.38 21.47 19.29
CA GLY A 484 -3.78 20.74 18.09
C GLY A 484 -2.56 20.28 17.31
N VAL A 485 -2.60 19.08 16.75
CA VAL A 485 -1.60 18.61 15.79
C VAL A 485 -2.33 18.30 14.49
N ARG A 486 -2.05 19.11 13.46
CA ARG A 486 -2.75 19.12 12.18
C ARG A 486 -1.82 18.64 11.07
N ALA A 487 -2.32 17.72 10.24
CA ALA A 487 -1.70 17.40 8.96
C ALA A 487 -2.56 17.97 7.83
N SER A 488 -1.90 18.57 6.84
CA SER A 488 -2.55 19.21 5.70
C SER A 488 -1.87 18.78 4.41
N ILE A 489 -2.67 18.52 3.36
CA ILE A 489 -2.19 18.35 1.99
C ILE A 489 -3.04 19.21 1.07
N THR A 490 -2.37 19.96 0.18
CA THR A 490 -3.03 20.83 -0.79
C THR A 490 -2.89 20.19 -2.17
N THR A 491 -4.02 19.86 -2.79
CA THR A 491 -4.10 19.51 -4.20
C THR A 491 -4.39 20.78 -5.02
N SER A 492 -4.48 20.64 -6.33
CA SER A 492 -4.86 21.73 -7.22
C SER A 492 -6.28 22.26 -7.00
N SER A 493 -7.19 21.41 -6.51
CA SER A 493 -8.61 21.73 -6.34
C SER A 493 -8.98 22.03 -4.88
N ASP A 494 -8.32 21.39 -3.91
CA ASP A 494 -8.75 21.38 -2.51
C ASP A 494 -7.58 21.29 -1.52
N THR A 495 -7.86 21.64 -0.26
CA THR A 495 -6.97 21.36 0.86
C THR A 495 -7.63 20.41 1.82
N TYR A 496 -7.02 19.24 2.03
CA TYR A 496 -7.49 18.25 2.98
C TYR A 496 -6.70 18.41 4.29
N THR A 497 -7.42 18.51 5.41
CA THR A 497 -6.83 18.65 6.74
C THR A 497 -7.39 17.62 7.70
N ALA A 498 -6.54 17.03 8.53
CA ALA A 498 -6.97 16.24 9.68
C ALA A 498 -6.20 16.63 10.93
N GLU A 499 -6.91 16.69 12.06
CA GLU A 499 -6.36 17.12 13.35
C GLU A 499 -6.84 16.21 14.48
N PHE A 500 -6.02 16.10 15.52
CA PHE A 500 -6.41 15.61 16.84
C PHE A 500 -5.83 16.51 17.94
N ARG A 501 -6.45 16.45 19.13
CA ARG A 501 -6.02 17.25 20.29
C ARG A 501 -5.03 16.46 21.17
N VAL A 502 -4.00 17.16 21.65
CA VAL A 502 -2.97 16.64 22.55
C VAL A 502 -2.91 17.49 23.81
N THR A 503 -3.26 16.90 24.95
CA THR A 503 -3.04 17.51 26.27
C THR A 503 -1.69 17.05 26.82
N VAL A 504 -0.74 17.98 26.97
CA VAL A 504 0.58 17.71 27.54
C VAL A 504 0.59 18.09 29.02
N ALA A 505 0.77 17.09 29.88
CA ALA A 505 0.95 17.26 31.31
C ALA A 505 2.44 17.18 31.71
N GLN A 506 2.86 18.07 32.62
CA GLN A 506 4.16 17.96 33.30
C GLN A 506 4.03 17.06 34.53
N ALA A 507 4.85 16.00 34.61
CA ALA A 507 4.98 15.21 35.82
C ALA A 507 6.20 15.69 36.63
N ALA A 508 5.98 16.18 37.85
CA ALA A 508 7.03 16.26 38.85
C ALA A 508 7.37 14.83 39.28
N TRP A 509 8.65 14.45 39.17
CA TRP A 509 9.13 13.08 39.45
C TRP A 509 8.86 12.70 40.92
N ASN A 510 7.84 11.88 41.15
CA ASN A 510 7.50 11.30 42.45
C ASN A 510 7.56 9.77 42.33
N GLY A 511 8.73 9.19 42.61
CA GLY A 511 8.93 7.79 43.01
C GLY A 511 8.55 6.71 41.98
N ALA A 512 9.50 6.28 41.14
CA ALA A 512 9.35 5.04 40.39
C ALA A 512 9.50 3.81 41.31
N ASN A 513 8.69 2.76 41.07
CA ASN A 513 8.85 1.46 41.69
C ASN A 513 9.66 0.52 40.77
N ALA A 514 10.47 -0.37 41.35
CA ALA A 514 11.21 -1.38 40.60
C ALA A 514 10.35 -2.64 40.52
N PHE A 515 10.30 -3.29 39.36
CA PHE A 515 9.61 -4.57 39.22
C PHE A 515 10.53 -5.70 39.69
N ILE A 516 10.04 -6.49 40.64
CA ILE A 516 10.71 -7.68 41.15
C ILE A 516 9.90 -8.88 40.67
N VAL A 517 10.55 -9.77 39.94
CA VAL A 517 9.94 -11.01 39.43
C VAL A 517 10.75 -12.22 39.84
N THR A 518 10.16 -13.42 39.78
CA THR A 518 10.89 -14.67 39.97
C THR A 518 11.69 -15.03 38.71
N SER A 519 12.82 -15.73 38.87
CA SER A 519 13.64 -16.18 37.73
C SER A 519 12.84 -17.05 36.73
N ASP A 520 11.94 -17.87 37.26
CA ASP A 520 11.14 -18.79 36.43
C ASP A 520 10.15 -18.04 35.55
N TYR A 521 9.66 -16.87 36.01
CA TYR A 521 8.81 -15.99 35.23
C TYR A 521 9.57 -15.44 34.00
N ILE A 522 10.82 -15.04 34.16
CA ILE A 522 11.67 -14.55 33.06
C ILE A 522 11.85 -15.64 31.98
N SER A 523 11.94 -16.90 32.40
CA SER A 523 12.07 -18.03 31.47
C SER A 523 10.76 -18.50 30.83
N SER A 524 9.62 -17.89 31.18
CA SER A 524 8.31 -18.33 30.69
C SER A 524 7.99 -17.77 29.31
N ASP A 525 7.28 -18.56 28.48
CA ASP A 525 6.81 -18.12 27.16
C ASP A 525 5.93 -16.86 27.24
N ALA A 526 5.24 -16.63 28.37
CA ALA A 526 4.43 -15.43 28.59
C ALA A 526 5.27 -14.16 28.73
N TYR A 527 6.47 -14.27 29.32
CA TYR A 527 7.44 -13.17 29.38
C TYR A 527 8.09 -12.93 28.02
N VAL A 528 8.52 -14.00 27.34
CA VAL A 528 9.16 -13.93 26.01
C VAL A 528 8.24 -13.36 24.94
N ASN A 529 6.93 -13.68 24.97
CA ASN A 529 5.97 -13.23 23.96
C ASN A 529 5.30 -11.88 24.30
N GLY A 530 5.71 -11.20 25.38
CA GLY A 530 5.21 -9.86 25.73
C GLY A 530 3.71 -9.77 26.05
N THR A 531 3.01 -10.90 26.24
CA THR A 531 1.55 -10.97 26.41
C THR A 531 1.05 -10.59 27.81
N GLY A 532 1.95 -10.13 28.69
CA GLY A 532 1.62 -9.37 29.90
C GLY A 532 0.67 -10.06 30.88
N GLY A 533 1.20 -10.97 31.72
CA GLY A 533 0.48 -11.45 32.91
C GLY A 533 0.61 -10.49 34.10
N SER A 534 -0.35 -10.51 35.03
CA SER A 534 -0.20 -9.84 36.34
C SER A 534 0.99 -10.46 37.07
N ILE A 535 2.06 -9.69 37.27
CA ILE A 535 3.20 -10.12 38.10
C ILE A 535 2.68 -10.33 39.52
N GLU A 536 2.72 -11.57 40.02
CA GLU A 536 2.33 -11.83 41.41
C GLU A 536 3.33 -11.16 42.35
N ASN A 537 2.85 -10.29 43.25
CA ASN A 537 3.69 -9.59 44.25
C ASN A 537 4.06 -10.50 45.45
N GLY A 538 4.16 -11.80 45.21
CA GLY A 538 4.62 -12.73 46.22
C GLY A 538 4.61 -14.20 45.80
N VAL A 539 5.23 -15.03 46.64
CA VAL A 539 5.29 -16.50 46.48
C VAL A 539 5.03 -17.18 47.82
N THR A 540 4.47 -18.38 47.80
CA THR A 540 4.36 -19.21 49.01
C THR A 540 5.37 -20.36 48.97
N LEU A 541 6.27 -20.41 49.94
CA LEU A 541 7.22 -21.52 50.15
C LEU A 541 6.74 -22.38 51.32
N TYR A 542 6.82 -23.71 51.18
CA TYR A 542 6.36 -24.65 52.20
C TYR A 542 7.51 -25.44 52.84
N GLY A 543 7.64 -25.46 54.16
CA GLY A 543 8.65 -26.28 54.86
C GLY A 543 10.08 -25.71 54.81
N THR A 544 11.08 -26.55 55.11
CA THR A 544 12.51 -26.14 55.20
C THR A 544 13.29 -26.56 53.95
N GLY A 545 14.18 -25.70 53.45
CA GLY A 545 15.06 -26.00 52.30
C GLY A 545 14.49 -25.64 50.92
N ASN A 546 13.44 -24.83 50.87
CA ASN A 546 12.90 -24.26 49.63
C ASN A 546 13.36 -22.80 49.50
N SER A 547 13.82 -22.40 48.32
CA SER A 547 14.25 -21.04 48.02
C SER A 547 13.47 -20.45 46.85
N VAL A 548 13.53 -19.13 46.70
CA VAL A 548 13.05 -18.41 45.51
C VAL A 548 14.15 -17.50 44.99
N THR A 549 14.36 -17.50 43.69
CA THR A 549 15.29 -16.57 43.03
C THR A 549 14.50 -15.41 42.44
N LEU A 550 14.87 -14.19 42.82
CA LEU A 550 14.23 -12.94 42.46
C LEU A 550 15.19 -12.10 41.61
N THR A 551 14.64 -11.41 40.61
CA THR A 551 15.40 -10.55 39.69
C THR A 551 14.70 -9.20 39.57
N VAL A 552 15.48 -8.12 39.55
CA VAL A 552 14.95 -6.78 39.23
C VAL A 552 14.93 -6.62 37.72
N THR A 553 13.75 -6.41 37.15
CA THR A 553 13.56 -6.05 35.74
C THR A 553 13.21 -4.56 35.70
N THR A 554 14.23 -3.69 35.68
CA THR A 554 13.97 -2.27 35.41
C THR A 554 13.44 -2.11 33.99
N ILE A 555 12.85 -0.95 33.68
CA ILE A 555 12.63 -0.56 32.29
C ILE A 555 14.00 -0.64 31.60
N GLU A 556 14.05 -1.26 30.42
CA GLU A 556 15.27 -1.32 29.61
C GLU A 556 15.90 0.10 29.53
N ASP A 557 17.23 0.17 29.53
CA ASP A 557 18.02 1.40 29.31
C ASP A 557 18.22 2.38 30.49
N VAL A 558 18.06 1.95 31.74
CA VAL A 558 18.51 2.74 32.92
C VAL A 558 19.88 2.27 33.43
N ALA A 559 20.90 3.13 33.34
CA ALA A 559 22.21 2.87 33.94
C ALA A 559 22.13 2.91 35.48
N TYR A 560 22.63 1.87 36.14
CA TYR A 560 22.69 1.78 37.61
C TYR A 560 24.10 1.44 38.09
N GLU A 561 24.44 1.89 39.30
CA GLU A 561 25.69 1.56 39.97
C GLU A 561 25.59 0.26 40.78
N ALA A 562 24.48 0.07 41.49
CA ALA A 562 24.27 -1.10 42.33
C ALA A 562 22.79 -1.39 42.55
N ILE A 563 22.47 -2.66 42.82
CA ILE A 563 21.15 -3.09 43.27
C ILE A 563 21.31 -3.80 44.61
N ASN A 564 20.76 -3.23 45.67
CA ASN A 564 20.83 -3.78 47.02
C ASN A 564 19.49 -4.44 47.39
N TRP A 565 19.56 -5.66 47.89
CA TRP A 565 18.41 -6.42 48.35
C TRP A 565 18.34 -6.40 49.87
N TYR A 566 17.14 -6.18 50.39
CA TYR A 566 16.85 -6.17 51.81
C TYR A 566 15.79 -7.20 52.14
N VAL A 567 15.99 -7.95 53.21
CA VAL A 567 14.99 -8.84 53.78
C VAL A 567 14.54 -8.23 55.11
N ASN A 568 13.25 -7.89 55.21
CA ASN A 568 12.67 -7.22 56.37
C ASN A 568 13.43 -5.95 56.82
N GLY A 569 14.03 -5.24 55.85
CA GLY A 569 14.75 -3.98 56.08
C GLY A 569 16.26 -4.11 56.34
N GLU A 570 16.81 -5.32 56.43
CA GLU A 570 18.25 -5.55 56.57
C GLU A 570 18.88 -5.94 55.22
N ILE A 571 20.04 -5.39 54.88
CA ILE A 571 20.72 -5.69 53.62
C ILE A 571 21.18 -7.15 53.60
N ALA A 572 20.75 -7.90 52.60
CA ALA A 572 21.00 -9.32 52.45
C ALA A 572 21.93 -9.64 51.27
N TRP A 573 21.91 -8.83 50.21
CA TRP A 573 22.67 -9.09 48.98
C TRP A 573 22.82 -7.84 48.11
N THR A 574 23.83 -7.83 47.22
CA THR A 574 24.01 -6.81 46.18
C THR A 574 24.22 -7.49 44.83
N GLY A 575 23.42 -7.12 43.82
CA GLY A 575 23.45 -7.69 42.47
C GLY A 575 22.06 -7.71 41.82
N ALA A 576 21.98 -7.93 40.51
CA ALA A 576 20.71 -7.89 39.77
C ALA A 576 19.72 -9.02 40.15
N THR A 577 20.26 -10.14 40.62
CA THR A 577 19.50 -11.33 41.00
C THR A 577 19.87 -11.74 42.42
N PHE A 578 18.86 -12.11 43.23
CA PHE A 578 18.99 -12.53 44.63
C PHE A 578 18.19 -13.80 44.88
N THR A 579 18.82 -14.84 45.45
CA THR A 579 18.14 -16.05 45.90
C THR A 579 17.86 -15.96 47.39
N PHE A 580 16.57 -15.90 47.75
CA PHE A 580 16.10 -15.91 49.12
C PHE A 580 15.77 -17.32 49.60
N GLU A 581 16.36 -17.72 50.72
CA GLU A 581 16.01 -18.95 51.45
C GLU A 581 15.57 -18.58 52.87
N PRO A 582 14.31 -18.85 53.27
CA PRO A 582 13.81 -18.51 54.59
C PRO A 582 14.52 -19.34 55.67
N SER A 583 15.17 -18.67 56.62
CA SER A 583 15.79 -19.31 57.78
C SER A 583 14.81 -19.35 58.96
N GLY A 584 14.53 -20.55 59.48
CA GLY A 584 13.75 -20.74 60.71
C GLY A 584 12.42 -21.50 60.57
N VAL A 585 11.59 -21.45 61.61
CA VAL A 585 10.34 -22.22 61.72
C VAL A 585 9.27 -21.60 60.79
N PRO A 586 8.56 -22.40 59.97
CA PRO A 586 7.52 -21.89 59.09
C PRO A 586 6.39 -21.18 59.83
N GLY A 587 5.83 -20.12 59.23
CA GLY A 587 4.75 -19.32 59.79
C GLY A 587 4.99 -17.80 59.78
N LYS A 588 5.97 -17.31 59.00
CA LYS A 588 6.27 -15.89 58.88
C LYS A 588 6.23 -15.46 57.41
N ASP A 589 5.82 -14.22 57.18
CA ASP A 589 5.93 -13.55 55.89
C ASP A 589 7.20 -12.70 55.91
N TYR A 590 7.96 -12.75 54.81
CA TYR A 590 9.15 -11.93 54.61
C TYR A 590 8.85 -10.90 53.53
N THR A 591 9.21 -9.65 53.80
CA THR A 591 9.20 -8.58 52.79
C THR A 591 10.60 -8.47 52.22
N VAL A 592 10.76 -8.83 50.96
CA VAL A 592 12.00 -8.69 50.21
C VAL A 592 11.91 -7.42 49.38
N THR A 593 12.82 -6.46 49.58
CA THR A 593 12.85 -5.21 48.81
C THR A 593 14.13 -5.09 48.04
N ALA A 594 14.05 -4.58 46.81
CA ALA A 594 15.21 -4.20 46.03
C ALA A 594 15.32 -2.68 46.00
N GLN A 595 16.52 -2.16 46.14
CA GLN A 595 16.86 -0.75 46.02
C GLN A 595 17.88 -0.58 44.90
N VAL A 596 17.50 0.12 43.83
CA VAL A 596 18.38 0.39 42.69
C VAL A 596 19.06 1.75 42.89
N ILE A 597 20.38 1.78 42.93
CA ILE A 597 21.20 3.00 43.01
C ILE A 597 21.57 3.40 41.58
N LEU A 598 21.11 4.57 41.15
CA LEU A 598 21.34 5.10 39.81
C LEU A 598 22.65 5.87 39.74
N SER A 599 23.30 5.86 38.57
CA SER A 599 24.67 6.32 38.39
C SER A 599 24.87 7.84 38.33
N ASP A 600 23.80 8.63 38.22
CA ASP A 600 23.95 10.08 38.01
C ASP A 600 22.73 10.92 38.48
N THR A 601 22.29 10.74 39.73
CA THR A 601 21.25 11.61 40.32
C THR A 601 21.47 11.91 41.79
N ASP A 602 21.45 13.20 42.15
CA ASP A 602 21.47 13.75 43.53
C ASP A 602 20.19 13.44 44.36
N LYS A 603 19.33 12.54 43.89
CA LYS A 603 18.20 11.97 44.65
C LYS A 603 17.97 10.50 44.33
N PRO A 604 17.52 9.70 45.31
CA PRO A 604 18.03 8.36 45.43
C PRO A 604 16.91 7.33 45.31
N PHE A 605 17.23 6.24 44.64
CA PHE A 605 16.56 4.94 44.67
C PHE A 605 15.18 4.76 44.02
N VAL A 606 15.13 3.75 43.16
CA VAL A 606 13.89 3.03 42.80
C VAL A 606 13.73 1.86 43.77
N ARG A 607 12.53 1.64 44.33
CA ARG A 607 12.26 0.51 45.25
C ARG A 607 11.19 -0.43 44.71
N GLY A 608 11.45 -1.73 44.79
CA GLY A 608 10.44 -2.77 44.58
C GLY A 608 10.24 -3.55 45.88
N ALA A 609 9.05 -4.12 46.09
CA ALA A 609 8.77 -5.01 47.21
C ALA A 609 8.10 -6.30 46.72
N PHE A 610 8.54 -7.44 47.26
CA PHE A 610 8.04 -8.77 46.95
C PHE A 610 7.82 -9.54 48.25
N THR A 611 6.66 -10.20 48.38
CA THR A 611 6.31 -10.90 49.64
C THR A 611 6.56 -12.40 49.53
N VAL A 612 7.34 -12.96 50.46
CA VAL A 612 7.55 -14.41 50.55
C VAL A 612 6.79 -14.95 51.76
N HIS A 613 5.73 -15.71 51.51
CA HIS A 613 4.95 -16.39 52.54
C HIS A 613 5.59 -17.73 52.89
N HIS A 614 6.21 -17.85 54.07
CA HIS A 614 6.81 -19.12 54.51
C HIS A 614 5.81 -19.89 55.36
N LYS A 615 5.18 -20.91 54.76
CA LYS A 615 4.15 -21.73 55.41
C LYS A 615 4.67 -23.12 55.80
N SER A 616 4.06 -23.73 56.81
CA SER A 616 4.41 -25.10 57.20
C SER A 616 3.96 -26.09 56.13
N TRP A 617 4.64 -27.24 56.01
CA TRP A 617 4.24 -28.29 55.06
C TRP A 617 2.81 -28.79 55.30
N ALA A 618 2.32 -28.71 56.55
CA ALA A 618 0.94 -29.06 56.89
C ALA A 618 -0.11 -28.14 56.22
N ALA A 619 0.27 -26.92 55.83
CA ALA A 619 -0.59 -25.97 55.12
C ALA A 619 -0.54 -26.15 53.59
N HIS A 620 0.23 -27.13 53.09
CA HIS A 620 0.30 -27.39 51.65
C HIS A 620 -1.05 -27.94 51.14
N PRO A 621 -1.59 -27.47 50.00
CA PRO A 621 -2.91 -27.91 49.50
C PRO A 621 -3.00 -29.42 49.27
N LEU A 622 -1.90 -30.07 48.86
CA LEU A 622 -1.82 -31.53 48.76
C LEU A 622 -2.00 -32.27 50.10
N PHE A 623 -1.67 -31.64 51.23
CA PHE A 623 -1.82 -32.23 52.56
C PHE A 623 -3.29 -32.36 52.97
N ALA A 624 -4.15 -31.41 52.56
CA ALA A 624 -5.59 -31.48 52.76
C ALA A 624 -6.20 -32.66 51.99
N ILE A 625 -5.76 -32.89 50.74
CA ILE A 625 -6.18 -34.03 49.91
C ILE A 625 -5.81 -35.35 50.61
N LEU A 626 -4.57 -35.44 51.11
CA LEU A 626 -4.08 -36.63 51.80
C LEU A 626 -4.90 -36.96 53.07
N TRP A 627 -5.25 -35.95 53.88
CA TRP A 627 -6.08 -36.13 55.06
C TRP A 627 -7.55 -36.41 54.75
N THR A 628 -8.12 -35.82 53.69
CA THR A 628 -9.46 -36.18 53.23
C THR A 628 -9.52 -37.61 52.73
N ALA A 629 -8.50 -38.09 52.00
CA ALA A 629 -8.41 -39.48 51.55
C ALA A 629 -8.28 -40.44 52.73
N LEU A 630 -7.47 -40.09 53.74
CA LEU A 630 -7.33 -40.88 54.97
C LEU A 630 -8.63 -40.89 55.79
N GLY A 631 -9.32 -39.75 55.91
CA GLY A 631 -10.60 -39.61 56.59
C GLY A 631 -11.73 -40.40 55.91
N VAL A 632 -11.83 -40.31 54.58
CA VAL A 632 -12.77 -41.11 53.78
C VAL A 632 -12.45 -42.60 53.94
N GLY A 633 -11.18 -42.99 53.95
CA GLY A 633 -10.74 -44.37 54.19
C GLY A 633 -11.18 -44.90 55.56
N VAL A 634 -11.02 -44.10 56.63
CA VAL A 634 -11.45 -44.47 57.99
C VAL A 634 -12.98 -44.55 58.09
N CYS A 635 -13.71 -43.59 57.51
CA CYS A 635 -15.18 -43.60 57.50
C CYS A 635 -15.75 -44.76 56.67
N ALA A 636 -15.15 -45.06 55.52
CA ALA A 636 -15.52 -46.21 54.69
C ALA A 636 -15.22 -47.53 55.41
N GLY A 637 -14.07 -47.64 56.07
CA GLY A 637 -13.72 -48.79 56.91
C GLY A 637 -14.71 -49.01 58.05
N ALA A 638 -15.08 -47.94 58.76
CA ALA A 638 -16.08 -47.99 59.83
C ALA A 638 -17.47 -48.37 59.29
N ALA A 639 -17.89 -47.83 58.15
CA ALA A 639 -19.16 -48.16 57.50
C ALA A 639 -19.21 -49.63 57.06
N VAL A 640 -18.12 -50.17 56.49
CA VAL A 640 -18.01 -51.58 56.11
C VAL A 640 -18.10 -52.50 57.34
N LEU A 641 -17.45 -52.12 58.45
CA LEU A 641 -17.53 -52.86 59.72
C LEU A 641 -18.96 -52.84 60.29
N ILE A 642 -19.65 -51.68 60.25
CA ILE A 642 -21.04 -51.54 60.69
C ILE A 642 -21.99 -52.35 59.80
N VAL A 643 -21.81 -52.33 58.48
CA VAL A 643 -22.60 -53.12 57.53
C VAL A 643 -22.36 -54.62 57.73
N ARG A 644 -21.11 -55.06 57.92
CA ARG A 644 -20.80 -56.46 58.26
C ARG A 644 -21.45 -56.88 59.58
N ALA A 645 -21.41 -56.01 60.60
CA ALA A 645 -22.08 -56.27 61.87
C ALA A 645 -23.61 -56.37 61.72
N LYS A 646 -24.23 -55.47 60.95
CA LYS A 646 -25.67 -55.51 60.64
C LYS A 646 -26.06 -56.75 59.82
N LYS A 647 -25.27 -57.14 58.80
CA LYS A 647 -25.51 -58.37 58.02
C LYS A 647 -25.40 -59.61 58.88
N LYS A 648 -24.41 -59.68 59.78
CA LYS A 648 -24.27 -60.79 60.73
C LYS A 648 -25.45 -60.87 61.70
N LYS A 649 -25.96 -59.72 62.15
CA LYS A 649 -27.17 -59.64 63.02
C LYS A 649 -28.45 -60.00 62.27
N ALA A 650 -28.59 -59.61 61.00
CA ALA A 650 -29.73 -59.95 60.15
C ALA A 650 -29.73 -61.43 59.74
N ALA A 651 -28.55 -62.02 59.47
CA ALA A 651 -28.41 -63.45 59.21
C ALA A 651 -28.75 -64.29 60.46
N ALA A 652 -28.37 -63.82 61.66
CA ALA A 652 -28.79 -64.45 62.91
C ALA A 652 -30.31 -64.37 63.12
N ALA A 653 -30.94 -63.23 62.85
CA ALA A 653 -32.39 -63.06 62.98
C ALA A 653 -33.20 -63.86 61.95
N ALA A 654 -32.71 -64.01 60.72
CA ALA A 654 -33.36 -64.83 59.68
C ALA A 654 -33.30 -66.33 59.98
N ALA A 655 -32.20 -66.81 60.58
CA ALA A 655 -32.06 -68.21 61.01
C ALA A 655 -32.96 -68.56 62.22
N GLU A 656 -33.42 -67.56 62.97
CA GLU A 656 -34.31 -67.73 64.13
C GLU A 656 -35.79 -67.71 63.69
N ALA A 657 -36.15 -66.92 62.68
CA ALA A 657 -37.51 -66.86 62.11
C ALA A 657 -37.91 -68.10 61.29
N GLU A 658 -36.95 -68.87 60.76
CA GLU A 658 -37.21 -70.12 60.03
C GLU A 658 -37.48 -71.32 60.97
N LYS A 659 -37.20 -71.17 62.28
CA LYS A 659 -37.50 -72.19 63.31
C LYS A 659 -38.91 -72.09 63.92
N ASP A 660 -39.63 -70.98 63.74
CA ASP A 660 -40.93 -70.72 64.39
C ASP A 660 -42.17 -71.04 63.52
N ILE A 661 -42.01 -71.61 62.31
CA ILE A 661 -43.12 -71.89 61.35
C ILE A 661 -43.46 -73.41 61.25
N LEU A 662 -43.02 -74.25 62.19
CA LEU A 662 -43.33 -75.69 62.20
C LEU A 662 -43.73 -76.21 63.58
N LEU A 663 -45.00 -76.09 64.00
CA LEU A 663 -45.68 -76.95 65.00
C LEU A 663 -47.22 -76.72 64.96
N PRO A 664 -48.08 -77.64 65.46
CA PRO A 664 -48.47 -78.96 64.95
C PRO A 664 -49.98 -79.03 64.60
N ALA A 665 -50.44 -80.05 63.85
CA ALA A 665 -51.87 -80.34 63.69
C ALA A 665 -52.28 -81.51 64.59
N GLU A 666 -53.12 -81.21 65.59
CA GLU A 666 -53.78 -82.18 66.48
C GLU A 666 -54.93 -82.94 65.80
N GLU A 667 -55.08 -84.18 66.25
CA GLU A 667 -56.12 -85.15 65.94
C GLU A 667 -57.53 -84.71 66.39
N GLU A 668 -58.55 -85.06 65.60
CA GLU A 668 -59.93 -85.14 66.08
C GLU A 668 -60.43 -86.60 66.08
N LYS A 669 -60.88 -87.05 67.27
CA LYS A 669 -61.41 -88.38 67.60
C LYS A 669 -62.85 -88.57 67.13
N LYS A 670 -63.21 -89.80 66.76
CA LYS A 670 -64.25 -90.68 67.40
C LYS A 670 -64.44 -91.95 66.55
N SER A 671 -64.16 -93.17 67.05
CA SER A 671 -64.98 -94.04 67.93
C SER A 671 -66.13 -94.78 67.19
N PRO A 672 -66.71 -95.88 67.72
CA PRO A 672 -66.50 -97.26 67.26
C PRO A 672 -67.82 -97.97 66.86
N ILE A 673 -67.78 -99.22 66.36
CA ILE A 673 -68.80 -100.32 66.48
C ILE A 673 -68.34 -101.46 65.51
N ARG A 674 -67.77 -102.56 66.01
CA ARG A 674 -68.37 -103.86 66.44
C ARG A 674 -68.86 -104.79 65.31
N LYS A 675 -67.99 -105.76 65.01
CA LYS A 675 -68.18 -107.18 64.61
C LYS A 675 -69.57 -107.63 64.13
N LYS A 676 -69.60 -108.17 62.92
CA LYS A 676 -69.91 -109.58 62.66
C LYS A 676 -69.03 -110.10 61.55
#